data_AF-W0E3L0-F1
#
_entry.id   AF-W0E3L0-F1
#
_cell.length_a   1.000
_cell.length_b   1.000
_cell.length_c   1.000
_cell.angle_alpha   90.00
_cell.angle_beta   90.00
_cell.angle_gamma   90.00
#
_symmetry.space_group_name_H-M   'P 1'
#
loop_
_entity.id
_entity.type
_entity.pdbx_description
1 polymer ?
#
loop_
_entity_poly.entity_id
_entity_poly.type
_entity_poly.pdbx_seq_one_letter_code
_entity_poly.pdbx_strand_id
1 'polypeptide(L)'
;MALQTFVQDYYLQQNPDVLQAILQGVFTSAEQHYTLYGEAEGRQPNPYFEPTGYYTQNPDVLAAVQAGTFSSALQHFEMYGATEGRQPGADTFNEATYLADNPDVQAAVDAGTFSSGYEHFVLYGADEGRDSGGSETPTSGETFTLTEGVDKATANVFDAPRAYTPGGTDQVNSLNDDDVLTGKGDNPTLNLTFVDDADTGNAVIAPVLNGIETINTDVVGTANKTLDLQDATGVNELNVSRINNTNYTTQNITSAVESFSLNNTNAPAGNVTFVHLASALSGDADETSLTLNNAQVNTLRVDAGTAGATTAGVGYETVNLESAGSANAVNNLSLEDVETLSISGDQNLVIGGLGNAAGSLSSIAAGELTGNLDINLDGVLSATQDGTSGTNIGLSTVTGAGDDTVRITNDTIGTTDSIEAGEGDDTLALQADTTNNFTPALTGDALVTGVENVSMTRTDDGLVADGADTLTLDLARIDGDQATRLFNNGQNDASGDGVATFNLNNASEGDAANISIQHSSSNNNALTDTVVNVDVEAGVDTVGMAIEEGVNDDPRFNFELNADSDGIVANSINNVSNIALADNDSESNTVELTQAARHTGTISVTGGTEGTFLNLDATAGGGATAGGYGHVLTGAAGDATTAAAAAAETRDTAVDRVFNSVTGDQVLTASNIDAADFAGNFEARLGVSNTNAQLGSGDDTLIFADRAGISSATTGLTIQDTVSGGEGYDTIILDGGAAPITLGASEWTNLSGVDEVRVAGQAGGNYTVRLTDQLVTQSDSGDTINVVNNDGDLTTNAENTLTVDTRALAASSSVTFTGANGDGSFALGARNAQTVILNDVTANGNNVLDGGDVNVVSEYVANGRNVSGGANATFATQAAADAQYVADVAAGTEGNNNVLQIFNTSEVTVGDLANTQNFSTINFTNDQAAVQTLNLTLDNATVDSLVDASHTATAEQVETLTITANDNAIVPGATSNLNVQAGTVGAQFSLNVTGDGGADVIVAGAGADIITGGGGADTLTGSAGNDSFVVAAGDSVESGAGNLDGDVITDFTSADDQIDLANVGAYSEADQSAAANYAAVVAAVDAAFTGGGAGNEDIYAAVDALGSGDTWVFVDTNADGSYTAGTDTFITLQGVNTLAGVDAADFV
;
A
#
# COMPACT_ATOMS: atom_id res chain seq x y z
N MET A 1 4.70 102.52 19.19
CA MET A 1 4.09 101.52 18.30
C MET A 1 3.74 100.35 19.18
N ALA A 2 2.56 99.77 18.97
CA ALA A 2 1.95 98.81 19.87
C ALA A 2 2.83 97.58 20.09
N LEU A 3 3.09 97.25 21.35
CA LEU A 3 3.08 95.86 21.76
C LEU A 3 1.78 95.70 22.55
N GLN A 4 0.80 95.04 21.92
CA GLN A 4 -0.33 94.43 22.61
C GLN A 4 0.05 92.95 22.72
N THR A 5 0.41 92.44 23.90
CA THR A 5 0.61 91.00 24.10
C THR A 5 -0.73 90.27 24.28
N PHE A 6 -1.73 90.66 23.49
CA PHE A 6 -3.02 89.98 23.38
C PHE A 6 -3.04 89.22 22.06
N VAL A 7 -3.14 87.89 22.12
CA VAL A 7 -3.16 87.04 20.93
C VAL A 7 -4.61 86.71 20.60
N GLN A 8 -5.18 87.44 19.64
CA GLN A 8 -6.61 87.34 19.31
C GLN A 8 -7.06 85.93 18.95
N ASP A 9 -6.29 85.22 18.11
CA ASP A 9 -6.67 83.89 17.65
C ASP A 9 -6.66 82.87 18.79
N TYR A 10 -5.63 82.92 19.65
CA TYR A 10 -5.57 82.14 20.88
C TYR A 10 -6.76 82.44 21.81
N TYR A 11 -7.03 83.74 22.07
CA TYR A 11 -8.10 84.15 22.96
C TYR A 11 -9.47 83.67 22.46
N LEU A 12 -9.73 83.73 21.15
CA LEU A 12 -10.99 83.26 20.55
C LEU A 12 -11.09 81.74 20.49
N GLN A 13 -9.97 81.03 20.33
CA GLN A 13 -9.91 79.56 20.38
C GLN A 13 -10.25 79.05 21.79
N GLN A 14 -9.68 79.67 22.82
CA GLN A 14 -9.94 79.31 24.22
C GLN A 14 -11.30 79.81 24.73
N ASN A 15 -11.87 80.83 24.08
CA ASN A 15 -13.14 81.44 24.48
C ASN A 15 -14.13 81.53 23.30
N PRO A 16 -14.70 80.39 22.84
CA PRO A 16 -15.63 80.38 21.70
C PRO A 16 -16.92 81.18 21.92
N ASP A 17 -17.30 81.38 23.19
CA ASP A 17 -18.42 82.23 23.59
C ASP A 17 -18.18 83.71 23.23
N VAL A 18 -16.94 84.17 23.33
CA VAL A 18 -16.53 85.53 22.93
C VAL A 18 -16.59 85.69 21.41
N LEU A 19 -16.20 84.66 20.65
CA LEU A 19 -16.37 84.66 19.19
C LEU A 19 -17.84 84.82 18.79
N GLN A 20 -18.75 84.09 19.45
CA GLN A 20 -20.18 84.25 19.22
C GLN A 20 -20.69 85.65 19.58
N ALA A 21 -20.24 86.22 20.70
CA ALA A 21 -20.64 87.55 21.13
C ALA A 21 -20.16 88.65 20.16
N ILE A 22 -18.98 88.48 19.54
CA ILE A 22 -18.48 89.37 18.48
C ILE A 22 -19.31 89.22 17.20
N LEU A 23 -19.60 87.98 16.78
CA LEU A 23 -20.44 87.72 15.60
C LEU A 23 -21.87 88.26 15.76
N GLN A 24 -22.37 88.33 17.00
CA GLN A 24 -23.66 88.93 17.34
C GLN A 24 -23.60 90.47 17.52
N GLY A 25 -22.42 91.08 17.36
CA GLY A 25 -22.19 92.52 17.46
C GLY A 25 -22.24 93.07 18.89
N VAL A 26 -22.16 92.21 19.92
CA VAL A 26 -22.12 92.61 21.34
C VAL A 26 -20.76 93.25 21.67
N PHE A 27 -19.69 92.75 21.05
CA PHE A 27 -18.33 93.30 21.12
C PHE A 27 -17.79 93.54 19.72
N THR A 28 -16.93 94.55 19.55
CA THR A 28 -16.30 94.88 18.27
C THR A 28 -14.99 94.13 18.03
N SER A 29 -14.37 93.57 19.07
CA SER A 29 -13.17 92.73 18.99
C SER A 29 -13.00 91.86 20.23
N ALA A 30 -12.18 90.81 20.13
CA ALA A 30 -11.83 89.94 21.26
C ALA A 30 -11.05 90.70 22.35
N GLU A 31 -10.18 91.61 21.92
CA GLU A 31 -9.43 92.48 22.82
C GLU A 31 -10.36 93.40 23.64
N GLN A 32 -11.43 93.91 23.02
CA GLN A 32 -12.43 94.71 23.72
C GLN A 32 -13.14 93.89 24.80
N HIS A 33 -13.47 92.62 24.51
CA HIS A 33 -14.02 91.71 25.52
C HIS A 33 -13.04 91.49 26.67
N TYR A 34 -11.79 91.19 26.35
CA TYR A 34 -10.77 90.93 27.37
C TYR A 34 -10.57 92.13 28.30
N THR A 35 -10.46 93.33 27.73
CA THR A 35 -10.25 94.58 28.49
C THR A 35 -11.45 94.94 29.38
N LEU A 36 -12.67 94.66 28.95
CA LEU A 36 -13.88 95.02 29.69
C LEU A 36 -14.30 93.95 30.71
N TYR A 37 -14.07 92.68 30.41
CA TYR A 37 -14.61 91.54 31.17
C TYR A 37 -13.59 90.42 31.35
N GLY A 38 -12.86 90.04 30.30
CA GLY A 38 -12.01 88.86 30.33
C GLY A 38 -10.93 88.87 31.42
N GLU A 39 -10.36 90.04 31.73
CA GLU A 39 -9.42 90.19 32.83
C GLU A 39 -10.06 89.91 34.20
N ALA A 40 -11.25 90.47 34.45
CA ALA A 40 -11.97 90.26 35.71
C ALA A 40 -12.50 88.81 35.83
N GLU A 41 -12.68 88.14 34.70
CA GLU A 41 -13.06 86.73 34.60
C GLU A 41 -11.85 85.77 34.68
N GLY A 42 -10.62 86.29 34.74
CA GLY A 42 -9.40 85.49 34.81
C GLY A 42 -9.03 84.76 33.51
N ARG A 43 -9.58 85.20 32.36
CA ARG A 43 -9.32 84.56 31.05
C ARG A 43 -7.92 84.92 30.55
N GLN A 44 -7.20 83.95 29.99
CA GLN A 44 -5.82 84.13 29.53
C GLN A 44 -5.74 84.90 28.20
N PRO A 45 -4.99 86.02 28.11
CA PRO A 45 -4.87 86.85 26.90
C PRO A 45 -3.94 86.28 25.83
N ASN A 46 -2.99 85.43 26.22
CA ASN A 46 -2.03 84.75 25.38
C ASN A 46 -1.56 83.44 26.05
N PRO A 47 -0.92 82.50 25.34
CA PRO A 47 -0.51 81.20 25.89
C PRO A 47 0.50 81.26 27.05
N TYR A 48 1.18 82.39 27.23
CA TYR A 48 2.35 82.52 28.08
C TYR A 48 2.12 83.46 29.27
N PHE A 49 0.90 83.98 29.46
CA PHE A 49 0.55 84.85 30.57
C PHE A 49 -0.78 84.44 31.18
N GLU A 50 -0.75 84.13 32.48
CA GLU A 50 -1.91 83.63 33.21
C GLU A 50 -2.27 84.64 34.31
N PRO A 51 -3.35 85.44 34.14
CA PRO A 51 -3.65 86.55 35.04
C PRO A 51 -3.84 86.11 36.50
N THR A 52 -4.49 84.97 36.75
CA THR A 52 -4.77 84.49 38.11
C THR A 52 -3.49 84.03 38.81
N GLY A 53 -2.65 83.28 38.13
CA GLY A 53 -1.29 82.93 38.58
C GLY A 53 -0.45 84.17 38.85
N TYR A 54 -0.48 85.16 37.95
CA TYR A 54 0.25 86.40 38.11
C TYR A 54 -0.18 87.18 39.36
N TYR A 55 -1.49 87.27 39.62
CA TYR A 55 -2.03 87.89 40.83
C TYR A 55 -1.69 87.13 42.11
N THR A 56 -1.71 85.81 42.06
CA THR A 56 -1.38 84.95 43.20
C THR A 56 0.08 85.13 43.61
N GLN A 57 0.97 85.22 42.62
CA GLN A 57 2.40 85.43 42.82
C GLN A 57 2.73 86.89 43.17
N ASN A 58 1.90 87.85 42.72
CA ASN A 58 2.11 89.29 42.90
C ASN A 58 0.89 89.99 43.53
N PRO A 59 0.62 89.79 44.84
CA PRO A 59 -0.55 90.38 45.50
C PRO A 59 -0.58 91.91 45.50
N ASP A 60 0.59 92.56 45.38
CA ASP A 60 0.72 94.01 45.23
C ASP A 60 0.13 94.52 43.91
N VAL A 61 0.24 93.74 42.83
CA VAL A 61 -0.34 94.05 41.52
C VAL A 61 -1.86 93.93 41.57
N LEU A 62 -2.38 92.89 42.24
CA LEU A 62 -3.83 92.72 42.44
C LEU A 62 -4.43 93.95 43.14
N ALA A 63 -3.78 94.45 44.18
CA ALA A 63 -4.21 95.66 44.87
C ALA A 63 -4.14 96.92 43.98
N ALA A 64 -3.12 97.03 43.13
CA ALA A 64 -2.95 98.16 42.21
C ALA A 64 -4.00 98.17 41.07
N VAL A 65 -4.36 97.00 40.53
CA VAL A 65 -5.44 96.85 39.53
C VAL A 65 -6.81 97.13 40.17
N GLN A 66 -7.09 96.61 41.37
CA GLN A 66 -8.34 96.89 42.10
C GLN A 66 -8.49 98.37 42.47
N ALA A 67 -7.38 99.08 42.72
CA ALA A 67 -7.36 100.52 42.94
C ALA A 67 -7.48 101.34 41.64
N GLY A 68 -7.56 100.68 40.47
CA GLY A 68 -7.66 101.33 39.16
C GLY A 68 -6.38 101.99 38.68
N THR A 69 -5.22 101.64 39.26
CA THR A 69 -3.91 102.17 38.84
C THR A 69 -3.43 101.53 37.53
N PHE A 70 -3.77 100.26 37.33
CA PHE A 70 -3.58 99.50 36.09
C PHE A 70 -4.92 98.94 35.65
N SER A 71 -5.13 98.80 34.34
CA SER A 71 -6.35 98.25 33.75
C SER A 71 -6.39 96.72 33.74
N SER A 72 -5.24 96.04 33.84
CA SER A 72 -5.12 94.57 33.90
C SER A 72 -3.77 94.12 34.49
N ALA A 73 -3.68 92.87 34.93
CA ALA A 73 -2.44 92.20 35.29
C ALA A 73 -1.47 92.17 34.11
N LEU A 74 -1.99 91.88 32.90
CA LEU A 74 -1.19 91.89 31.67
C LEU A 74 -0.53 93.25 31.47
N GLN A 75 -1.27 94.35 31.63
CA GLN A 75 -0.71 95.69 31.50
C GLN A 75 0.40 95.97 32.52
N HIS A 76 0.23 95.54 33.77
CA HIS A 76 1.29 95.67 34.77
C HIS A 76 2.52 94.84 34.38
N PHE A 77 2.30 93.61 33.93
CA PHE A 77 3.37 92.70 33.56
C PHE A 77 4.18 93.23 32.37
N GLU A 78 3.52 93.68 31.31
CA GLU A 78 4.17 94.27 30.15
C GLU A 78 4.94 95.55 30.50
N MET A 79 4.38 96.39 31.36
CA MET A 79 4.95 97.71 31.64
C MET A 79 6.10 97.66 32.64
N TYR A 80 6.05 96.71 33.57
CA TYR A 80 6.99 96.63 34.70
C TYR A 80 7.37 95.19 35.00
N GLY A 81 6.41 94.28 35.11
CA GLY A 81 6.63 92.93 35.63
C GLY A 81 7.69 92.12 34.89
N ALA A 82 7.72 92.15 33.56
CA ALA A 82 8.70 91.45 32.75
C ALA A 82 10.12 91.99 32.98
N THR A 83 10.28 93.33 33.05
CA THR A 83 11.58 93.97 33.33
C THR A 83 12.01 93.85 34.80
N GLU A 84 11.06 93.64 35.72
CA GLU A 84 11.31 93.36 37.13
C GLU A 84 11.68 91.88 37.39
N GLY A 85 11.66 91.03 36.36
CA GLY A 85 11.91 89.59 36.48
C GLY A 85 10.81 88.83 37.21
N ARG A 86 9.58 89.38 37.26
CA ARG A 86 8.42 88.65 37.79
C ARG A 86 8.02 87.57 36.79
N GLN A 87 7.58 86.41 37.26
CA GLN A 87 7.08 85.35 36.36
C GLN A 87 5.69 85.73 35.83
N PRO A 88 5.34 85.37 34.57
CA PRO A 88 4.08 85.76 33.92
C PRO A 88 2.84 85.04 34.47
N GLY A 89 2.98 84.20 35.50
CA GLY A 89 1.89 83.44 36.10
C GLY A 89 1.66 82.07 35.47
N ALA A 90 1.99 81.89 34.19
CA ALA A 90 1.99 80.61 33.50
C ALA A 90 3.30 79.85 33.73
N ASP A 91 3.24 78.53 33.93
CA ASP A 91 4.43 77.66 34.14
C ASP A 91 5.20 77.37 32.83
N THR A 92 4.64 77.82 31.70
CA THR A 92 5.10 77.60 30.33
C THR A 92 6.20 78.56 29.86
N PHE A 93 6.71 79.44 30.73
CA PHE A 93 7.85 80.31 30.41
C PHE A 93 8.60 80.73 31.68
N ASN A 94 9.93 80.67 31.66
CA ASN A 94 10.77 81.18 32.74
C ASN A 94 11.83 82.15 32.22
N GLU A 95 11.70 83.41 32.59
CA GLU A 95 12.61 84.49 32.17
C GLU A 95 14.10 84.19 32.46
N ALA A 96 14.40 83.69 33.65
CA ALA A 96 15.79 83.49 34.09
C ALA A 96 16.43 82.31 33.36
N THR A 97 15.69 81.22 33.16
CA THR A 97 16.13 80.06 32.39
C THR A 97 16.28 80.43 30.92
N TYR A 98 15.26 81.09 30.34
CA TYR A 98 15.26 81.50 28.94
C TYR A 98 16.45 82.37 28.57
N LEU A 99 16.80 83.35 29.40
CA LEU A 99 17.96 84.21 29.15
C LEU A 99 19.30 83.52 29.39
N ALA A 100 19.37 82.57 30.33
CA ALA A 100 20.58 81.78 30.57
C ALA A 100 20.90 80.87 29.37
N ASP A 101 19.86 80.26 28.78
CA ASP A 101 19.97 79.35 27.65
C ASP A 101 20.12 80.09 26.31
N ASN A 102 19.77 81.39 26.26
CA ASN A 102 19.89 82.24 25.07
C ASN A 102 20.78 83.47 25.32
N PRO A 103 22.13 83.33 25.36
CA PRO A 103 23.05 84.43 25.64
C PRO A 103 22.99 85.60 24.64
N ASP A 104 22.59 85.32 23.40
CA ASP A 104 22.35 86.32 22.36
C ASP A 104 21.14 87.20 22.69
N VAL A 105 20.08 86.61 23.23
CA VAL A 105 18.90 87.31 23.73
C VAL A 105 19.24 88.09 25.00
N GLN A 106 19.98 87.51 25.95
CA GLN A 106 20.48 88.22 27.12
C GLN A 106 21.30 89.46 26.73
N ALA A 107 22.20 89.34 25.74
CA ALA A 107 22.96 90.49 25.26
C ALA A 107 22.07 91.55 24.57
N ALA A 108 21.01 91.13 23.87
CA ALA A 108 20.05 92.03 23.24
C ALA A 108 19.17 92.76 24.27
N VAL A 109 18.79 92.09 25.36
CA VAL A 109 18.08 92.67 26.51
C VAL A 109 18.99 93.65 27.26
N ASP A 110 20.24 93.28 27.54
CA ASP A 110 21.24 94.16 28.17
C ASP A 110 21.53 95.42 27.33
N ALA A 111 21.50 95.29 26.00
CA ALA A 111 21.64 96.39 25.06
C ALA A 111 20.37 97.25 24.92
N GLY A 112 19.26 96.87 25.58
CA GLY A 112 17.97 97.55 25.52
C GLY A 112 17.26 97.41 24.16
N THR A 113 17.63 96.41 23.35
CA THR A 113 16.96 96.08 22.09
C THR A 113 15.62 95.41 22.35
N PHE A 114 15.57 94.57 23.39
CA PHE A 114 14.34 94.04 23.99
C PHE A 114 14.26 94.51 25.44
N SER A 115 13.06 94.70 25.96
CA SER A 115 12.82 95.09 27.35
C SER A 115 12.96 93.90 28.31
N SER A 116 12.73 92.67 27.85
CA SER A 116 12.94 91.42 28.58
C SER A 116 13.13 90.24 27.63
N GLY A 117 13.59 89.10 28.15
CA GLY A 117 13.61 87.82 27.46
C GLY A 117 12.21 87.36 27.05
N TYR A 118 11.20 87.59 27.89
CA TYR A 118 9.79 87.35 27.57
C TYR A 118 9.35 88.11 26.32
N GLU A 119 9.74 89.38 26.18
CA GLU A 119 9.41 90.16 24.98
C GLU A 119 10.04 89.54 23.72
N HIS A 120 11.30 89.11 23.80
CA HIS A 120 11.94 88.40 22.69
C HIS A 120 11.22 87.08 22.38
N PHE A 121 10.91 86.29 23.42
CA PHE A 121 10.28 84.99 23.25
C PHE A 121 8.92 85.09 22.57
N VAL A 122 8.07 86.00 23.02
CA VAL A 122 6.73 86.20 22.45
C VAL A 122 6.77 86.79 21.04
N LEU A 123 7.76 87.65 20.72
CA LEU A 123 7.86 88.26 19.39
C LEU A 123 8.57 87.40 18.35
N TYR A 124 9.53 86.58 18.78
CA TYR A 124 10.45 85.86 17.88
C TYR A 124 10.78 84.46 18.39
N GLY A 125 11.08 84.31 19.68
CA GLY A 125 11.61 83.04 20.21
C GLY A 125 10.69 81.83 20.07
N ALA A 126 9.37 82.02 20.19
CA ALA A 126 8.38 80.96 19.98
C ALA A 126 8.34 80.49 18.51
N ASP A 127 8.41 81.43 17.55
CA ASP A 127 8.44 81.12 16.10
C ASP A 127 9.82 80.60 15.66
N GLU A 128 10.89 80.90 16.41
CA GLU A 128 12.23 80.36 16.21
C GLU A 128 12.44 78.97 16.85
N GLY A 129 11.45 78.43 17.56
CA GLY A 129 11.53 77.12 18.22
C GLY A 129 12.47 77.06 19.42
N ARG A 130 12.75 78.19 20.07
CA ARG A 130 13.61 78.23 21.27
C ARG A 130 12.84 77.70 22.48
N ASP A 131 13.49 76.90 23.34
CA ASP A 131 12.88 76.44 24.59
C ASP A 131 12.48 77.65 25.47
N SER A 132 11.25 77.64 25.98
CA SER A 132 10.67 78.67 26.84
C SER A 132 11.26 78.70 28.26
N GLY A 133 12.01 77.67 28.65
CA GLY A 133 12.56 77.50 30.00
C GLY A 133 11.51 77.16 31.07
N GLY A 134 10.26 76.92 30.66
CA GLY A 134 9.17 76.45 31.51
C GLY A 134 9.36 75.01 31.95
N SER A 135 9.08 74.70 33.22
CA SER A 135 9.19 73.35 33.77
C SER A 135 7.87 72.61 33.58
N GLU A 136 7.53 72.24 32.36
CA GLU A 136 6.57 71.15 32.15
C GLU A 136 7.29 69.88 32.62
N THR A 137 6.96 69.40 33.82
CA THR A 137 7.23 68.00 34.16
C THR A 137 6.09 67.22 33.56
N PRO A 138 6.31 66.46 32.47
CA PRO A 138 5.20 65.79 31.82
C PRO A 138 4.48 64.89 32.81
N THR A 139 3.17 65.07 32.94
CA THR A 139 2.32 64.14 33.68
C THR A 139 2.15 62.85 32.87
N SER A 140 2.00 61.71 33.56
CA SER A 140 1.74 60.42 32.90
C SER A 140 0.54 60.55 31.94
N GLY A 141 0.73 60.18 30.67
CA GLY A 141 -0.26 60.30 29.60
C GLY A 141 -0.13 61.50 28.66
N GLU A 142 0.89 62.34 28.78
CA GLU A 142 1.18 63.39 27.78
C GLU A 142 1.72 62.79 26.47
N THR A 143 0.90 62.87 25.42
CA THR A 143 1.22 62.38 24.07
C THR A 143 1.79 63.48 23.18
N PHE A 144 2.96 63.24 22.60
CA PHE A 144 3.57 64.05 21.53
C PHE A 144 3.47 63.30 20.20
N THR A 145 2.76 63.87 19.22
CA THR A 145 2.66 63.28 17.87
C THR A 145 3.78 63.81 16.98
N LEU A 146 4.60 62.91 16.43
CA LEU A 146 5.70 63.23 15.51
C LEU A 146 5.18 63.70 14.15
N THR A 147 5.99 64.53 13.49
CA THR A 147 5.79 65.02 12.14
C THR A 147 6.73 64.32 11.16
N GLU A 148 6.65 64.60 9.87
CA GLU A 148 7.61 64.06 8.87
C GLU A 148 8.97 64.79 8.85
N GLY A 149 9.15 65.78 9.73
CA GLY A 149 10.38 66.54 9.88
C GLY A 149 11.13 66.17 11.16
N VAL A 150 12.22 66.89 11.42
CA VAL A 150 13.05 66.69 12.63
C VAL A 150 12.28 67.09 13.89
N ASP A 151 12.02 66.12 14.76
CA ASP A 151 11.33 66.30 16.03
C ASP A 151 12.30 66.23 17.21
N LYS A 152 12.25 67.24 18.09
CA LYS A 152 12.99 67.28 19.36
C LYS A 152 12.03 67.51 20.51
N ALA A 153 11.69 66.45 21.22
CA ALA A 153 10.57 66.49 22.16
C ALA A 153 10.85 65.71 23.45
N THR A 154 10.21 66.17 24.54
CA THR A 154 10.18 65.49 25.84
C THR A 154 8.73 65.20 26.19
N ALA A 155 8.37 63.93 26.36
CA ALA A 155 7.00 63.50 26.62
C ALA A 155 6.96 62.14 27.35
N ASN A 156 5.77 61.72 27.78
CA ASN A 156 5.55 60.38 28.31
C ASN A 156 5.13 59.39 27.22
N VAL A 157 4.36 59.83 26.21
CA VAL A 157 3.98 59.01 25.06
C VAL A 157 4.36 59.74 23.78
N PHE A 158 4.96 59.03 22.83
CA PHE A 158 5.29 59.54 21.50
C PHE A 158 4.50 58.74 20.47
N ASP A 159 3.68 59.41 19.68
CA ASP A 159 2.96 58.78 18.57
C ASP A 159 3.65 59.17 17.26
N ALA A 160 4.20 58.17 16.57
CA ALA A 160 4.79 58.29 15.25
C ALA A 160 3.87 57.61 14.21
N PRO A 161 2.75 58.25 13.83
CA PRO A 161 1.81 57.69 12.87
C PRO A 161 2.39 57.74 11.46
N ARG A 162 1.73 57.03 10.53
CA ARG A 162 1.96 57.22 9.10
C ARG A 162 1.82 58.70 8.69
N ALA A 163 2.82 59.26 8.04
CA ALA A 163 2.80 60.60 7.46
C ALA A 163 2.74 60.59 5.92
N TYR A 164 2.52 61.78 5.34
CA TYR A 164 2.40 62.01 3.90
C TYR A 164 3.00 63.36 3.53
N THR A 165 3.85 63.38 2.50
CA THR A 165 4.52 64.61 2.04
C THR A 165 3.52 65.77 1.84
N PRO A 166 3.86 67.04 2.17
CA PRO A 166 2.92 68.16 2.09
C PRO A 166 2.35 68.37 0.69
N GLY A 167 1.07 68.00 0.50
CA GLY A 167 0.36 68.11 -0.78
C GLY A 167 0.55 66.95 -1.76
N GLY A 168 1.25 65.88 -1.34
CA GLY A 168 1.44 64.63 -2.09
C GLY A 168 0.52 63.49 -1.63
N THR A 169 0.65 62.33 -2.29
CA THR A 169 0.02 61.05 -1.88
C THR A 169 1.05 60.02 -1.38
N ASP A 170 2.32 60.41 -1.35
CA ASP A 170 3.43 59.53 -1.06
C ASP A 170 3.58 59.36 0.44
N GLN A 171 3.64 58.10 0.87
CA GLN A 171 3.70 57.69 2.26
C GLN A 171 5.13 57.79 2.78
N VAL A 172 5.33 58.41 3.95
CA VAL A 172 6.65 58.60 4.59
C VAL A 172 6.57 58.27 6.08
N ASN A 173 7.71 57.93 6.69
CA ASN A 173 7.79 57.73 8.14
C ASN A 173 7.78 59.10 8.85
N SER A 174 7.07 59.21 9.97
CA SER A 174 7.20 60.40 10.83
C SER A 174 8.46 60.30 11.69
N LEU A 175 8.76 59.12 12.24
CA LEU A 175 10.04 58.87 12.90
C LEU A 175 11.15 58.77 11.86
N ASN A 176 12.24 59.51 12.06
CA ASN A 176 13.39 59.58 11.17
C ASN A 176 14.72 59.65 11.94
N ASP A 177 15.84 59.58 11.23
CA ASP A 177 17.20 59.50 11.81
C ASP A 177 17.63 60.76 12.58
N ASP A 178 17.01 61.92 12.32
CA ASP A 178 17.38 63.19 12.94
C ASP A 178 16.57 63.47 14.23
N ASP A 179 15.59 62.62 14.57
CA ASP A 179 14.72 62.81 15.73
C ASP A 179 15.44 62.56 17.05
N VAL A 180 15.13 63.40 18.05
CA VAL A 180 15.66 63.30 19.41
C VAL A 180 14.50 63.31 20.40
N LEU A 181 14.17 62.13 20.92
CA LEU A 181 13.05 61.94 21.86
C LEU A 181 13.60 61.70 23.27
N THR A 182 13.00 62.36 24.26
CA THR A 182 13.36 62.19 25.68
C THR A 182 12.13 61.76 26.49
N GLY A 183 12.13 60.52 26.96
CA GLY A 183 11.07 59.96 27.80
C GLY A 183 11.12 60.52 29.23
N LYS A 184 9.95 60.88 29.77
CA LYS A 184 9.76 61.22 31.19
C LYS A 184 8.44 60.66 31.72
N GLY A 185 8.36 60.46 33.03
CA GLY A 185 7.20 59.84 33.68
C GLY A 185 7.33 58.32 33.77
N ASP A 186 6.24 57.66 34.15
CA ASP A 186 6.20 56.20 34.27
C ASP A 186 6.00 55.57 32.88
N ASN A 187 6.79 54.54 32.53
CA ASN A 187 6.74 53.80 31.26
C ASN A 187 6.71 54.66 29.98
N PRO A 188 7.72 55.51 29.73
CA PRO A 188 7.73 56.32 28.51
C PRO A 188 7.65 55.46 27.24
N THR A 189 6.66 55.72 26.40
CA THR A 189 6.27 54.83 25.29
C THR A 189 6.42 55.50 23.93
N LEU A 190 6.95 54.80 22.93
CA LEU A 190 6.95 55.18 21.52
C LEU A 190 6.04 54.26 20.70
N ASN A 191 5.01 54.80 20.06
CA ASN A 191 4.13 54.10 19.14
C ASN A 191 4.49 54.44 17.69
N LEU A 192 5.18 53.54 16.99
CA LEU A 192 5.65 53.71 15.62
C LEU A 192 4.77 52.95 14.62
N THR A 193 4.26 53.63 13.60
CA THR A 193 3.79 52.96 12.37
C THR A 193 4.90 53.00 11.32
N PHE A 194 5.64 51.91 11.16
CA PHE A 194 6.77 51.84 10.23
C PHE A 194 6.28 51.48 8.82
N VAL A 195 6.40 52.44 7.90
CA VAL A 195 5.84 52.38 6.54
C VAL A 195 6.92 52.17 5.48
N ASP A 196 6.52 51.80 4.26
CA ASP A 196 7.43 51.84 3.10
C ASP A 196 7.65 53.31 2.72
N ASP A 197 8.83 53.86 3.02
CA ASP A 197 9.13 55.26 2.77
C ASP A 197 9.25 55.53 1.27
N ALA A 198 8.29 56.24 0.70
CA ALA A 198 8.21 56.48 -0.73
C ALA A 198 9.15 57.60 -1.22
N ASP A 199 9.66 58.46 -0.33
CA ASP A 199 10.49 59.61 -0.69
C ASP A 199 11.99 59.23 -0.64
N THR A 200 12.42 58.64 0.47
CA THR A 200 13.82 58.27 0.69
C THR A 200 14.13 56.84 0.28
N GLY A 201 13.12 55.95 0.26
CA GLY A 201 13.34 54.51 0.16
C GLY A 201 14.11 53.94 1.35
N ASN A 202 14.24 54.71 2.43
CA ASN A 202 15.02 54.32 3.59
C ASN A 202 14.30 53.21 4.36
N ALA A 203 14.95 52.06 4.46
CA ALA A 203 14.47 50.89 5.18
C ALA A 203 14.97 50.84 6.63
N VAL A 204 15.86 51.76 7.02
CA VAL A 204 16.52 51.77 8.34
C VAL A 204 16.24 53.11 9.02
N ILE A 205 15.69 53.09 10.23
CA ILE A 205 15.49 54.31 11.04
C ILE A 205 16.39 54.24 12.27
N ALA A 206 17.23 55.25 12.49
CA ALA A 206 18.22 55.31 13.57
C ALA A 206 18.06 56.59 14.42
N PRO A 207 17.01 56.70 15.26
CA PRO A 207 16.71 57.89 16.04
C PRO A 207 17.49 57.94 17.35
N VAL A 208 17.58 59.13 17.98
CA VAL A 208 18.15 59.27 19.33
C VAL A 208 17.03 59.18 20.37
N LEU A 209 17.02 58.09 21.15
CA LEU A 209 15.98 57.82 22.16
C LEU A 209 16.56 57.84 23.59
N ASN A 210 16.19 58.85 24.38
CA ASN A 210 16.68 59.00 25.74
C ASN A 210 15.61 58.59 26.76
N GLY A 211 15.76 57.43 27.40
CA GLY A 211 14.83 56.97 28.45
C GLY A 211 13.44 56.59 27.94
N ILE A 212 13.35 56.04 26.73
CA ILE A 212 12.12 55.41 26.22
C ILE A 212 12.12 53.95 26.66
N GLU A 213 11.10 53.53 27.41
CA GLU A 213 11.03 52.20 28.04
C GLU A 213 10.27 51.19 27.17
N THR A 214 9.14 51.58 26.56
CA THR A 214 8.34 50.73 25.66
C THR A 214 8.38 51.24 24.22
N ILE A 215 8.63 50.36 23.25
CA ILE A 215 8.47 50.68 21.81
C ILE A 215 7.44 49.72 21.21
N ASN A 216 6.35 50.27 20.69
CA ASN A 216 5.33 49.56 19.93
C ASN A 216 5.49 49.87 18.44
N THR A 217 5.74 48.87 17.61
CA THR A 217 5.93 49.04 16.16
C THR A 217 4.85 48.30 15.36
N ASP A 218 3.99 49.05 14.69
CA ASP A 218 3.09 48.56 13.65
C ASP A 218 3.82 48.57 12.30
N VAL A 219 4.11 47.39 11.75
CA VAL A 219 4.76 47.24 10.43
C VAL A 219 3.73 47.34 9.33
N VAL A 220 3.94 48.23 8.35
CA VAL A 220 3.07 48.36 7.19
C VAL A 220 3.86 48.46 5.89
N GLY A 221 3.49 47.63 4.92
CA GLY A 221 4.12 47.61 3.61
C GLY A 221 4.72 46.24 3.31
N THR A 222 5.60 46.20 2.32
CA THR A 222 6.23 44.95 1.84
C THR A 222 7.76 45.02 1.88
N ALA A 223 8.35 46.21 2.03
CA ALA A 223 9.80 46.35 2.14
C ALA A 223 10.30 45.91 3.52
N ASN A 224 11.48 45.30 3.56
CA ASN A 224 12.17 44.97 4.80
C ASN A 224 12.39 46.24 5.63
N LYS A 225 12.31 46.14 6.96
CA LYS A 225 12.39 47.28 7.88
C LYS A 225 13.38 47.01 9.00
N THR A 226 14.18 48.01 9.34
CA THR A 226 15.14 47.96 10.44
C THR A 226 14.97 49.18 11.34
N LEU A 227 14.73 48.94 12.63
CA LEU A 227 14.84 49.95 13.68
C LEU A 227 16.22 49.79 14.34
N ASP A 228 17.07 50.80 14.19
CA ASP A 228 18.41 50.81 14.77
C ASP A 228 18.40 51.58 16.09
N LEU A 229 18.67 50.87 17.19
CA LEU A 229 18.64 51.40 18.55
C LEU A 229 20.04 51.75 19.08
N GLN A 230 21.03 51.95 18.21
CA GLN A 230 22.41 52.28 18.61
C GLN A 230 22.53 53.50 19.53
N ASP A 231 21.61 54.46 19.42
CA ASP A 231 21.56 55.70 20.21
C ASP A 231 20.32 55.74 21.14
N ALA A 232 19.79 54.56 21.49
CA ALA A 232 18.71 54.40 22.45
C ALA A 232 19.23 54.01 23.85
N THR A 233 18.55 54.48 24.90
CA THR A 233 18.84 54.13 26.30
C THR A 233 17.55 53.84 27.07
N GLY A 234 17.59 52.79 27.90
CA GLY A 234 16.50 52.46 28.84
C GLY A 234 15.33 51.67 28.26
N VAL A 235 15.50 50.99 27.12
CA VAL A 235 14.43 50.18 26.50
C VAL A 235 14.26 48.87 27.28
N ASN A 236 13.03 48.63 27.74
CA ASN A 236 12.62 47.47 28.55
C ASN A 236 11.61 46.57 27.81
N GLU A 237 10.83 47.12 26.88
CA GLU A 237 9.76 46.40 26.17
C GLU A 237 9.76 46.71 24.67
N LEU A 238 9.69 45.66 23.85
CA LEU A 238 9.67 45.74 22.38
C LEU A 238 8.49 44.95 21.80
N ASN A 239 7.49 45.66 21.32
CA ASN A 239 6.27 45.07 20.78
C ASN A 239 6.17 45.32 19.28
N VAL A 240 5.95 44.27 18.50
CA VAL A 240 5.86 44.36 17.04
C VAL A 240 4.54 43.77 16.57
N SER A 241 3.87 44.48 15.67
CA SER A 241 2.55 44.11 15.20
C SER A 241 2.38 44.24 13.70
N ARG A 242 1.39 43.53 13.15
CA ARG A 242 0.88 43.69 11.77
C ARG A 242 1.88 43.38 10.64
N ILE A 243 2.89 42.55 10.89
CA ILE A 243 3.86 42.16 9.87
C ILE A 243 3.15 41.30 8.81
N ASN A 244 3.37 41.62 7.53
CA ASN A 244 2.79 40.88 6.40
C ASN A 244 3.90 40.49 5.40
N ASN A 245 4.32 39.23 5.45
CA ASN A 245 5.28 38.61 4.54
C ASN A 245 6.52 39.46 4.20
N THR A 246 7.12 40.09 5.22
CA THR A 246 8.32 40.94 5.12
C THR A 246 9.21 40.72 6.35
N ASN A 247 10.48 41.15 6.26
CA ASN A 247 11.42 41.05 7.38
C ASN A 247 11.37 42.31 8.24
N TYR A 248 11.38 42.13 9.56
CA TYR A 248 11.51 43.21 10.54
C TYR A 248 12.68 42.94 11.48
N THR A 249 13.57 43.93 11.62
CA THR A 249 14.74 43.85 12.48
C THR A 249 14.75 45.01 13.45
N THR A 250 14.95 44.75 14.74
CA THR A 250 15.42 45.73 15.72
C THR A 250 16.85 45.37 16.08
N GLN A 251 17.81 46.29 15.92
CA GLN A 251 19.24 45.99 16.11
C GLN A 251 19.93 47.01 17.01
N ASN A 252 21.14 46.66 17.44
CA ASN A 252 21.98 47.47 18.33
C ASN A 252 21.28 47.78 19.67
N ILE A 253 20.49 46.84 20.18
CA ILE A 253 19.82 46.98 21.47
C ILE A 253 20.88 47.00 22.57
N THR A 254 20.89 48.04 23.41
CA THR A 254 21.98 48.34 24.35
C THR A 254 21.74 47.86 25.79
N SER A 255 20.51 47.43 26.11
CA SER A 255 20.07 46.88 27.40
C SER A 255 19.41 45.51 27.21
N ALA A 256 19.43 44.66 28.24
CA ALA A 256 18.58 43.47 28.29
C ALA A 256 17.12 43.92 28.34
N VAL A 257 16.31 43.42 27.41
CA VAL A 257 14.88 43.76 27.26
C VAL A 257 14.07 42.76 28.06
N GLU A 258 13.23 43.26 28.95
CA GLU A 258 12.43 42.44 29.88
C GLU A 258 11.28 41.73 29.14
N SER A 259 10.71 42.33 28.09
CA SER A 259 9.61 41.73 27.35
C SER A 259 9.57 42.05 25.85
N PHE A 260 9.19 41.04 25.07
CA PHE A 260 8.94 41.11 23.64
C PHE A 260 7.50 40.67 23.37
N SER A 261 6.87 41.26 22.35
CA SER A 261 5.65 40.66 21.79
C SER A 261 5.57 40.73 20.27
N LEU A 262 4.99 39.69 19.68
CA LEU A 262 4.61 39.65 18.27
C LEU A 262 3.09 39.51 18.20
N ASN A 263 2.42 40.49 17.62
CA ASN A 263 0.95 40.51 17.54
C ASN A 263 0.46 40.61 16.10
N ASN A 264 -0.49 39.76 15.71
CA ASN A 264 -1.12 39.81 14.38
C ASN A 264 -0.12 39.78 13.22
N THR A 265 0.83 38.84 13.29
CA THR A 265 1.87 38.66 12.30
C THR A 265 1.50 37.52 11.35
N ASN A 266 1.50 37.81 10.04
CA ASN A 266 1.30 36.82 8.97
C ASN A 266 2.48 36.91 8.01
N ALA A 267 3.62 36.38 8.42
CA ALA A 267 4.87 36.40 7.67
C ALA A 267 5.54 35.02 7.64
N PRO A 268 4.87 33.97 7.12
CA PRO A 268 5.40 32.60 7.13
C PRO A 268 6.72 32.43 6.36
N ALA A 269 7.09 33.38 5.48
CA ALA A 269 8.40 33.43 4.82
C ALA A 269 9.28 34.61 5.29
N GLY A 270 8.80 35.42 6.24
CA GLY A 270 9.48 36.60 6.77
C GLY A 270 10.13 36.34 8.13
N ASN A 271 11.24 37.03 8.38
CA ASN A 271 12.01 36.91 9.61
C ASN A 271 11.77 38.12 10.52
N VAL A 272 11.63 37.85 11.82
CA VAL A 272 11.60 38.86 12.88
C VAL A 272 12.84 38.70 13.74
N THR A 273 13.58 39.78 13.94
CA THR A 273 14.89 39.70 14.58
C THR A 273 15.09 40.84 15.57
N PHE A 274 15.50 40.50 16.78
CA PHE A 274 15.90 41.40 17.86
C PHE A 274 17.36 41.10 18.21
N VAL A 275 18.26 42.02 17.86
CA VAL A 275 19.71 41.84 18.05
C VAL A 275 20.23 42.79 19.12
N HIS A 276 20.72 42.20 20.20
CA HIS A 276 21.39 42.90 21.29
C HIS A 276 22.88 43.03 21.03
N LEU A 277 23.47 44.09 21.57
CA LEU A 277 24.92 44.15 21.73
C LEU A 277 25.34 43.06 22.73
N ALA A 278 26.48 42.41 22.50
CA ALA A 278 26.98 41.38 23.42
C ALA A 278 27.16 41.88 24.86
N SER A 279 27.42 43.18 25.07
CA SER A 279 27.51 43.78 26.40
C SER A 279 26.17 43.93 27.12
N ALA A 280 25.05 43.81 26.41
CA ALA A 280 23.71 43.94 26.97
C ALA A 280 23.23 42.62 27.61
N LEU A 281 23.71 41.47 27.12
CA LEU A 281 23.34 40.12 27.54
C LEU A 281 24.56 39.32 28.04
N SER A 282 25.48 40.00 28.74
CA SER A 282 26.69 39.36 29.27
C SER A 282 26.53 38.92 30.73
N GLY A 283 25.29 38.86 31.24
CA GLY A 283 24.99 38.27 32.53
C GLY A 283 25.22 36.75 32.51
N ASP A 284 25.02 36.11 33.65
CA ASP A 284 24.96 34.64 33.75
C ASP A 284 23.51 34.22 34.15
N ALA A 285 22.52 35.11 33.98
CA ALA A 285 21.14 34.98 34.48
C ALA A 285 20.18 36.03 33.86
N ASP A 286 20.44 36.42 32.61
CA ASP A 286 19.58 37.28 31.83
C ASP A 286 18.27 36.54 31.47
N GLU A 287 17.13 37.20 31.70
CA GLU A 287 15.79 36.63 31.55
C GLU A 287 14.90 37.57 30.72
N THR A 288 14.04 37.01 29.87
CA THR A 288 13.05 37.77 29.11
C THR A 288 11.71 37.05 28.96
N SER A 289 10.65 37.82 28.72
CA SER A 289 9.32 37.31 28.37
C SER A 289 9.04 37.53 26.87
N LEU A 290 8.48 36.53 26.19
CA LEU A 290 8.16 36.58 24.77
C LEU A 290 6.69 36.17 24.54
N THR A 291 5.82 37.13 24.25
CA THR A 291 4.40 36.85 23.96
C THR A 291 4.17 36.73 22.46
N LEU A 292 3.66 35.59 22.00
CA LEU A 292 3.17 35.36 20.65
C LEU A 292 1.65 35.44 20.64
N ASN A 293 1.09 36.35 19.85
CA ASN A 293 -0.35 36.56 19.76
C ASN A 293 -0.79 36.63 18.31
N ASN A 294 -1.32 35.53 17.78
CA ASN A 294 -1.66 35.40 16.36
C ASN A 294 -0.42 35.71 15.48
N ALA A 295 0.69 35.03 15.76
CA ALA A 295 1.99 35.23 15.15
C ALA A 295 2.41 34.03 14.30
N GLN A 296 2.66 34.26 13.01
CA GLN A 296 3.21 33.29 12.06
C GLN A 296 4.46 33.87 11.41
N VAL A 297 5.62 33.30 11.70
CA VAL A 297 6.93 33.78 11.23
C VAL A 297 7.81 32.63 10.76
N ASN A 298 8.71 32.90 9.81
CA ASN A 298 9.73 31.94 9.45
C ASN A 298 10.79 31.82 10.56
N THR A 299 11.57 32.88 10.79
CA THR A 299 12.54 32.91 11.89
C THR A 299 12.15 33.98 12.89
N LEU A 300 12.09 33.62 14.17
CA LEU A 300 12.10 34.57 15.28
C LEU A 300 13.46 34.47 15.97
N ARG A 301 14.19 35.58 16.02
CA ARG A 301 15.53 35.65 16.59
C ARG A 301 15.55 36.66 17.74
N VAL A 302 15.90 36.23 18.95
CA VAL A 302 16.06 37.05 20.17
C VAL A 302 17.40 36.72 20.84
N ASP A 303 18.48 37.41 20.46
CA ASP A 303 19.85 36.98 20.78
C ASP A 303 20.84 38.17 20.81
N ALA A 304 22.09 37.93 21.22
CA ALA A 304 23.20 38.87 21.02
C ALA A 304 23.92 38.67 19.67
N GLY A 305 24.40 39.77 19.07
CA GLY A 305 25.30 39.72 17.91
C GLY A 305 25.16 40.86 16.92
N THR A 306 25.17 40.51 15.63
CA THR A 306 24.96 41.46 14.51
C THR A 306 23.81 41.00 13.64
N ALA A 307 23.29 41.89 12.79
CA ALA A 307 22.28 41.56 11.79
C ALA A 307 22.84 40.52 10.78
N GLY A 308 22.71 39.24 11.12
CA GLY A 308 23.20 38.10 10.33
C GLY A 308 24.15 37.13 11.05
N ALA A 309 24.58 37.39 12.28
CA ALA A 309 25.44 36.45 13.05
C ALA A 309 25.22 36.57 14.57
N THR A 310 25.25 35.46 15.31
CA THR A 310 25.20 35.45 16.79
C THR A 310 26.60 35.67 17.38
N THR A 311 26.64 36.01 18.67
CA THR A 311 27.88 35.99 19.47
C THR A 311 27.83 34.75 20.35
N ALA A 312 28.65 33.75 20.03
CA ALA A 312 28.66 32.47 20.73
C ALA A 312 28.77 32.63 22.26
N GLY A 313 27.90 31.95 23.01
CA GLY A 313 27.89 31.93 24.48
C GLY A 313 27.57 33.27 25.13
N VAL A 314 26.69 34.06 24.49
CA VAL A 314 26.17 35.33 25.01
C VAL A 314 24.70 35.46 24.57
N GLY A 315 23.76 35.42 25.51
CA GLY A 315 22.33 35.44 25.21
C GLY A 315 21.44 35.52 26.45
N TYR A 316 20.17 35.13 26.33
CA TYR A 316 19.27 35.04 27.49
C TYR A 316 19.30 33.62 28.02
N GLU A 317 19.71 33.42 29.27
CA GLU A 317 19.69 32.09 29.90
C GLU A 317 18.26 31.58 30.12
N THR A 318 17.29 32.48 30.34
CA THR A 318 15.87 32.13 30.50
C THR A 318 14.95 32.90 29.55
N VAL A 319 14.13 32.17 28.80
CA VAL A 319 13.09 32.74 27.93
C VAL A 319 11.73 32.19 28.33
N ASN A 320 10.82 33.08 28.75
CA ASN A 320 9.44 32.75 29.09
C ASN A 320 8.52 33.07 27.90
N LEU A 321 8.18 32.06 27.10
CA LEU A 321 7.32 32.19 25.94
C LEU A 321 5.84 31.98 26.32
N GLU A 322 4.99 32.92 25.94
CA GLU A 322 3.52 32.82 26.10
C GLU A 322 2.85 32.73 24.72
N SER A 323 2.10 31.65 24.47
CA SER A 323 1.26 31.47 23.28
C SER A 323 -0.19 31.87 23.57
N ALA A 324 -0.60 33.03 23.07
CA ALA A 324 -1.89 33.65 23.35
C ALA A 324 -2.69 34.00 22.08
N GLY A 325 -3.97 34.36 22.25
CA GLY A 325 -4.83 34.90 21.20
C GLY A 325 -5.36 33.87 20.19
N SER A 326 -4.55 33.53 19.20
CA SER A 326 -4.81 32.48 18.19
C SER A 326 -3.58 31.58 18.03
N ALA A 327 -3.72 30.44 17.34
CA ALA A 327 -2.60 29.54 17.05
C ALA A 327 -1.37 30.27 16.46
N ASN A 328 -0.21 29.99 17.03
CA ASN A 328 1.07 30.62 16.72
C ASN A 328 2.01 29.62 16.03
N ALA A 329 2.86 30.09 15.12
CA ALA A 329 3.84 29.26 14.43
C ALA A 329 5.15 30.02 14.21
N VAL A 330 6.25 29.41 14.63
CA VAL A 330 7.62 29.87 14.42
C VAL A 330 8.40 28.73 13.76
N ASN A 331 8.76 28.87 12.48
CA ASN A 331 9.48 27.78 11.79
C ASN A 331 10.90 27.55 12.37
N ASN A 332 11.57 28.61 12.85
CA ASN A 332 12.84 28.53 13.56
C ASN A 332 12.89 29.58 14.67
N LEU A 333 12.95 29.13 15.93
CA LEU A 333 13.15 29.97 17.10
C LEU A 333 14.64 30.00 17.44
N SER A 334 15.32 31.09 17.11
CA SER A 334 16.75 31.29 17.38
C SER A 334 16.94 31.94 18.73
N LEU A 335 17.61 31.23 19.64
CA LEU A 335 17.91 31.66 21.00
C LEU A 335 19.34 31.22 21.36
N GLU A 336 20.31 32.10 21.15
CA GLU A 336 21.69 31.90 21.62
C GLU A 336 21.76 31.79 23.14
N ASP A 337 22.54 30.82 23.64
CA ASP A 337 22.87 30.61 25.05
C ASP A 337 21.70 30.39 26.02
N VAL A 338 20.53 30.00 25.51
CA VAL A 338 19.38 29.67 26.35
C VAL A 338 19.63 28.40 27.16
N GLU A 339 19.38 28.45 28.47
CA GLU A 339 19.45 27.30 29.37
C GLU A 339 18.05 26.74 29.68
N THR A 340 17.06 27.63 29.79
CA THR A 340 15.66 27.32 30.09
C THR A 340 14.70 28.03 29.13
N LEU A 341 13.88 27.26 28.41
CA LEU A 341 12.74 27.75 27.64
C LEU A 341 11.44 27.36 28.36
N SER A 342 10.78 28.30 29.02
CA SER A 342 9.46 28.08 29.62
C SER A 342 8.38 28.45 28.62
N ILE A 343 7.36 27.60 28.46
CA ILE A 343 6.26 27.80 27.51
C ILE A 343 4.93 27.76 28.29
N SER A 344 4.07 28.74 28.04
CA SER A 344 2.76 28.86 28.69
C SER A 344 1.71 29.37 27.70
N GLY A 345 0.43 29.37 28.12
CA GLY A 345 -0.66 29.98 27.37
C GLY A 345 -1.79 29.00 27.02
N ASP A 346 -2.72 29.47 26.20
CA ASP A 346 -3.95 28.75 25.86
C ASP A 346 -4.15 28.48 24.36
N GLN A 347 -3.16 28.83 23.54
CA GLN A 347 -3.20 28.62 22.10
C GLN A 347 -2.13 27.64 21.61
N ASN A 348 -2.47 26.89 20.56
CA ASN A 348 -1.55 25.99 19.90
C ASN A 348 -0.29 26.73 19.44
N LEU A 349 0.86 26.06 19.58
CA LEU A 349 2.16 26.62 19.26
C LEU A 349 2.98 25.61 18.45
N VAL A 350 3.42 26.03 17.26
CA VAL A 350 4.39 25.26 16.47
C VAL A 350 5.77 25.93 16.56
N ILE A 351 6.79 25.16 16.94
CA ILE A 351 8.21 25.51 16.90
C ILE A 351 8.92 24.52 15.97
N GLY A 352 9.14 24.90 14.72
CA GLY A 352 9.70 24.02 13.68
C GLY A 352 11.18 23.67 13.85
N GLY A 353 11.89 24.37 14.73
CA GLY A 353 13.27 24.10 15.11
C GLY A 353 13.80 25.13 16.11
N LEU A 354 14.83 24.73 16.85
CA LEU A 354 15.52 25.55 17.86
C LEU A 354 16.91 25.95 17.35
N GLY A 355 17.01 27.15 16.79
CA GLY A 355 18.26 27.68 16.28
C GLY A 355 19.17 28.19 17.40
N ASN A 356 20.47 27.93 17.31
CA ASN A 356 21.50 28.44 18.23
C ASN A 356 21.32 28.09 19.73
N ALA A 357 20.32 27.27 20.07
CA ALA A 357 20.10 26.78 21.44
C ALA A 357 20.94 25.53 21.76
N ALA A 358 21.55 24.92 20.72
CA ALA A 358 22.32 23.70 20.83
C ALA A 358 23.48 23.85 21.82
N GLY A 359 23.49 22.99 22.84
CA GLY A 359 24.59 22.89 23.77
C GLY A 359 24.47 23.69 25.07
N SER A 360 23.61 24.71 25.13
CA SER A 360 23.27 25.42 26.39
C SER A 360 21.91 24.99 26.95
N LEU A 361 20.95 24.63 26.09
CA LEU A 361 19.59 24.31 26.48
C LEU A 361 19.53 23.03 27.32
N SER A 362 19.05 23.16 28.56
CA SER A 362 18.95 22.07 29.53
C SER A 362 17.51 21.77 29.95
N SER A 363 16.60 22.73 29.77
CA SER A 363 15.20 22.56 30.14
C SER A 363 14.25 23.26 29.16
N ILE A 364 13.23 22.51 28.71
CA ILE A 364 12.02 23.04 28.10
C ILE A 364 10.87 22.73 29.06
N ALA A 365 10.22 23.77 29.57
CA ALA A 365 9.17 23.65 30.59
C ALA A 365 7.84 24.21 30.06
N ALA A 366 7.05 23.35 29.40
CA ALA A 366 5.76 23.71 28.80
C ALA A 366 4.53 23.24 29.59
N GLY A 367 4.69 22.76 30.82
CA GLY A 367 3.59 22.24 31.64
C GLY A 367 2.47 23.24 32.01
N GLU A 368 2.66 24.53 31.74
CA GLU A 368 1.62 25.55 31.90
C GLU A 368 0.88 25.87 30.59
N LEU A 369 1.26 25.25 29.47
CA LEU A 369 0.57 25.37 28.20
C LEU A 369 -0.67 24.46 28.19
N THR A 370 -1.81 25.01 27.78
CA THR A 370 -3.09 24.28 27.66
C THR A 370 -3.55 24.08 26.22
N GLY A 371 -2.90 24.74 25.25
CA GLY A 371 -3.04 24.44 23.83
C GLY A 371 -1.98 23.43 23.38
N ASN A 372 -2.11 22.90 22.17
CA ASN A 372 -1.19 21.87 21.66
C ASN A 372 0.18 22.47 21.32
N LEU A 373 1.24 21.88 21.85
CA LEU A 373 2.63 22.14 21.49
C LEU A 373 3.07 21.20 20.38
N ASP A 374 3.66 21.75 19.33
CA ASP A 374 4.36 20.98 18.30
C ASP A 374 5.79 21.52 18.18
N ILE A 375 6.76 20.78 18.71
CA ILE A 375 8.15 21.24 18.85
C ILE A 375 9.14 20.26 18.23
N ASN A 376 10.06 20.76 17.41
CA ASN A 376 11.18 19.99 16.87
C ASN A 376 12.47 20.21 17.65
N LEU A 377 13.04 19.12 18.17
CA LEU A 377 14.24 19.10 19.00
C LEU A 377 15.51 18.71 18.22
N ASP A 378 15.51 18.88 16.90
CA ASP A 378 16.68 18.66 16.05
C ASP A 378 17.91 19.46 16.53
N GLY A 379 19.01 18.74 16.68
CA GLY A 379 20.32 19.30 17.00
C GLY A 379 20.51 19.78 18.43
N VAL A 380 19.54 19.58 19.34
CA VAL A 380 19.65 19.99 20.75
C VAL A 380 19.75 18.82 21.74
N LEU A 381 19.43 17.59 21.35
CA LEU A 381 19.46 16.42 22.23
C LEU A 381 20.87 15.80 22.34
N SER A 382 21.58 15.68 21.21
CA SER A 382 22.96 15.17 21.19
C SER A 382 24.04 16.25 21.12
N ALA A 383 23.67 17.51 21.35
CA ALA A 383 24.55 18.67 21.19
C ALA A 383 25.73 18.67 22.17
N THR A 384 26.95 18.76 21.64
CA THR A 384 28.10 19.12 22.48
C THR A 384 27.99 20.60 22.86
N GLN A 385 28.07 20.95 24.15
CA GLN A 385 27.94 22.33 24.64
C GLN A 385 28.76 23.37 23.84
N ASP A 386 28.12 24.48 23.46
CA ASP A 386 28.81 25.72 23.07
C ASP A 386 29.12 26.54 24.34
N GLY A 387 30.27 26.31 25.00
CA GLY A 387 30.59 26.97 26.27
C GLY A 387 31.55 26.27 27.23
N THR A 388 31.55 26.69 28.51
CA THR A 388 32.64 26.50 29.49
C THR A 388 32.74 25.14 30.21
N SER A 389 31.77 24.21 30.09
CA SER A 389 31.80 22.92 30.79
C SER A 389 32.46 21.78 30.00
N GLY A 390 32.38 21.82 28.66
CA GLY A 390 33.07 20.88 27.77
C GLY A 390 32.47 19.47 27.66
N THR A 391 31.19 19.26 28.05
CA THR A 391 30.47 17.96 27.96
C THR A 391 29.04 18.13 27.42
N ASN A 392 28.42 17.04 26.92
CA ASN A 392 26.98 17.00 26.60
C ASN A 392 26.13 17.23 27.88
N ILE A 393 25.06 18.02 27.79
CA ILE A 393 24.11 18.30 28.88
C ILE A 393 22.80 17.59 28.54
N GLY A 394 22.20 16.92 29.52
CA GLY A 394 20.89 16.30 29.32
C GLY A 394 19.76 17.33 29.25
N LEU A 395 18.96 17.29 28.20
CA LEU A 395 17.77 18.10 28.02
C LEU A 395 16.57 17.45 28.73
N SER A 396 15.89 18.22 29.59
CA SER A 396 14.61 17.83 30.18
C SER A 396 13.47 18.62 29.54
N THR A 397 12.59 17.92 28.83
CA THR A 397 11.43 18.49 28.13
C THR A 397 10.15 18.05 28.83
N VAL A 398 9.33 19.01 29.24
CA VAL A 398 7.98 18.77 29.78
C VAL A 398 6.97 19.44 28.87
N THR A 399 5.96 18.73 28.38
CA THR A 399 4.88 19.29 27.54
C THR A 399 3.65 19.71 28.37
N GLY A 400 2.62 20.24 27.71
CA GLY A 400 1.43 20.83 28.32
C GLY A 400 0.28 19.85 28.49
N ALA A 401 -0.94 20.38 28.63
CA ALA A 401 -2.17 19.60 28.77
C ALA A 401 -2.99 19.44 27.47
N GLY A 402 -2.38 19.77 26.33
CA GLY A 402 -2.97 19.57 25.00
C GLY A 402 -2.44 18.29 24.35
N ASP A 403 -2.95 17.93 23.17
CA ASP A 403 -2.40 16.82 22.40
C ASP A 403 -1.09 17.29 21.73
N ASP A 404 0.02 17.04 22.40
CA ASP A 404 1.32 17.59 22.06
C ASP A 404 2.10 16.66 21.12
N THR A 405 3.01 17.23 20.34
CA THR A 405 3.91 16.50 19.44
C THR A 405 5.35 16.94 19.68
N VAL A 406 6.19 15.99 20.08
CA VAL A 406 7.64 16.19 20.16
C VAL A 406 8.29 15.52 18.96
N ARG A 407 8.92 16.31 18.09
CA ARG A 407 9.61 15.83 16.90
C ARG A 407 11.11 15.70 17.14
N ILE A 408 11.66 14.60 16.65
CA ILE A 408 13.10 14.34 16.63
C ILE A 408 13.45 14.01 15.19
N THR A 409 14.01 15.01 14.50
CA THR A 409 14.46 14.88 13.12
C THR A 409 15.99 14.79 13.12
N ASN A 410 16.58 13.66 12.69
CA ASN A 410 18.04 13.48 12.58
C ASN A 410 18.89 13.70 13.85
N ASP A 411 18.28 13.56 15.04
CA ASP A 411 18.97 13.66 16.33
C ASP A 411 18.70 12.40 17.18
N THR A 412 19.39 12.24 18.30
CA THR A 412 19.29 11.06 19.15
C THR A 412 19.02 11.44 20.60
N ILE A 413 18.01 10.83 21.21
CA ILE A 413 17.79 10.89 22.67
C ILE A 413 18.95 10.17 23.36
N GLY A 414 19.78 10.93 24.06
CA GLY A 414 20.88 10.44 24.88
C GLY A 414 20.39 9.92 26.24
N THR A 415 21.28 9.22 26.95
CA THR A 415 20.96 8.59 28.25
C THR A 415 20.69 9.58 29.39
N THR A 416 20.89 10.88 29.16
CA THR A 416 20.69 11.95 30.14
C THR A 416 19.48 12.83 29.81
N ASP A 417 18.86 12.62 28.65
CA ASP A 417 17.70 13.38 28.21
C ASP A 417 16.42 12.79 28.79
N SER A 418 15.37 13.62 28.91
CA SER A 418 14.05 13.19 29.37
C SER A 418 12.95 13.96 28.65
N ILE A 419 11.88 13.26 28.30
CA ILE A 419 10.64 13.82 27.75
C ILE A 419 9.49 13.35 28.63
N GLU A 420 8.79 14.30 29.25
CA GLU A 420 7.56 14.07 30.01
C GLU A 420 6.44 14.78 29.26
N ALA A 421 5.68 14.01 28.50
CA ALA A 421 4.45 14.49 27.92
C ALA A 421 3.39 14.60 29.03
N GLY A 422 2.55 15.65 28.94
CA GLY A 422 1.64 16.01 30.01
C GLY A 422 0.33 15.21 29.98
N GLU A 423 -0.80 15.90 29.93
CA GLU A 423 -2.11 15.25 29.79
C GLU A 423 -2.57 15.45 28.35
N GLY A 424 -3.02 14.41 27.66
CA GLY A 424 -3.41 14.55 26.25
C GLY A 424 -3.39 13.21 25.55
N ASP A 425 -3.55 13.23 24.23
CA ASP A 425 -3.16 12.13 23.34
C ASP A 425 -1.84 12.52 22.67
N ASP A 426 -0.72 12.26 23.35
CA ASP A 426 0.58 12.83 23.02
C ASP A 426 1.36 11.97 22.03
N THR A 427 2.16 12.62 21.18
CA THR A 427 2.90 11.95 20.09
C THR A 427 4.41 12.20 20.16
N LEU A 428 5.19 11.13 20.18
CA LEU A 428 6.62 11.16 19.86
C LEU A 428 6.82 10.88 18.37
N ALA A 429 7.28 11.89 17.62
CA ALA A 429 7.49 11.79 16.19
C ALA A 429 8.98 11.68 15.84
N LEU A 430 9.38 10.52 15.33
CA LEU A 430 10.74 10.20 14.92
C LEU A 430 10.85 10.29 13.40
N GLN A 431 11.81 11.06 12.91
CA GLN A 431 12.13 11.17 11.49
C GLN A 431 13.65 11.12 11.26
N ALA A 432 14.14 10.29 10.34
CA ALA A 432 15.57 10.24 10.02
C ALA A 432 15.84 10.10 8.52
N ASP A 433 17.02 10.57 8.11
CA ASP A 433 17.57 10.41 6.76
C ASP A 433 18.56 9.23 6.62
N THR A 434 19.52 9.02 7.53
CA THR A 434 20.68 8.17 7.18
C THR A 434 21.32 7.31 8.27
N THR A 435 20.78 7.11 9.50
CA THR A 435 21.05 5.84 10.25
C THR A 435 20.46 5.63 11.65
N ASN A 436 20.12 6.61 12.51
CA ASN A 436 19.64 6.30 13.88
C ASN A 436 18.98 7.50 14.59
N ASN A 437 17.78 7.33 15.14
CA ASN A 437 17.13 8.31 16.03
C ASN A 437 17.12 7.92 17.52
N PHE A 438 17.42 6.67 17.85
CA PHE A 438 17.47 6.17 19.23
C PHE A 438 18.72 5.31 19.38
N THR A 439 19.68 5.74 20.20
CA THR A 439 20.80 4.84 20.54
C THR A 439 20.30 3.85 21.61
N PRO A 440 20.32 2.54 21.36
CA PRO A 440 19.83 1.57 22.33
C PRO A 440 20.77 1.51 23.53
N ALA A 441 20.34 2.10 24.65
CA ALA A 441 20.89 1.77 25.95
C ALA A 441 20.13 0.55 26.48
N LEU A 442 20.72 -0.63 26.30
CA LEU A 442 20.19 -1.98 26.63
C LEU A 442 19.68 -2.17 28.09
N THR A 443 19.83 -1.17 28.96
CA THR A 443 19.34 -1.16 30.36
C THR A 443 19.20 0.28 30.87
N GLY A 444 18.09 0.65 31.50
CA GLY A 444 17.90 1.95 32.19
C GLY A 444 16.43 2.29 32.45
N ASP A 445 16.13 3.35 33.21
CA ASP A 445 14.77 3.86 33.50
C ASP A 445 14.18 4.66 32.32
N ALA A 446 12.87 4.56 32.06
CA ALA A 446 12.20 5.25 30.94
C ALA A 446 12.68 6.70 30.76
N LEU A 447 12.99 7.08 29.52
CA LEU A 447 13.43 8.43 29.15
C LEU A 447 12.25 9.25 28.61
N VAL A 448 11.21 8.59 28.13
CA VAL A 448 9.99 9.20 27.62
C VAL A 448 8.81 8.68 28.45
N THR A 449 7.94 9.57 28.91
CA THR A 449 6.76 9.24 29.72
C THR A 449 5.57 10.06 29.26
N GLY A 450 4.35 9.53 29.45
CA GLY A 450 3.10 10.24 29.10
C GLY A 450 2.81 10.31 27.60
N VAL A 451 3.46 9.49 26.77
CA VAL A 451 3.23 9.46 25.32
C VAL A 451 2.40 8.23 24.98
N GLU A 452 1.28 8.41 24.29
CA GLU A 452 0.41 7.33 23.81
C GLU A 452 0.74 6.89 22.38
N ASN A 453 1.25 7.80 21.54
CA ASN A 453 1.49 7.55 20.13
C ASN A 453 2.97 7.70 19.76
N VAL A 454 3.45 6.80 18.91
CA VAL A 454 4.77 6.93 18.30
C VAL A 454 4.63 6.91 16.78
N SER A 455 5.13 7.94 16.10
CA SER A 455 5.20 7.95 14.64
C SER A 455 6.64 7.84 14.18
N MET A 456 6.94 6.86 13.33
CA MET A 456 8.27 6.61 12.77
C MET A 456 8.23 6.86 11.26
N THR A 457 8.82 7.96 10.80
CA THR A 457 8.82 8.36 9.39
C THR A 457 10.22 8.29 8.80
N ARG A 458 10.41 7.47 7.76
CA ARG A 458 11.61 7.52 6.92
C ARG A 458 11.41 8.51 5.76
N THR A 459 12.37 9.38 5.49
CA THR A 459 12.33 10.36 4.38
C THR A 459 13.41 10.11 3.33
N ASP A 460 13.20 10.63 2.11
CA ASP A 460 14.17 10.57 1.00
C ASP A 460 15.33 11.50 1.33
N ASP A 461 16.54 10.95 1.42
CA ASP A 461 17.77 11.70 1.69
C ASP A 461 18.38 12.30 0.40
N GLY A 462 17.81 11.97 -0.76
CA GLY A 462 18.23 12.41 -2.08
C GLY A 462 19.61 11.88 -2.51
N LEU A 463 20.18 10.89 -1.82
CA LEU A 463 21.49 10.33 -2.12
C LEU A 463 21.36 9.07 -2.97
N VAL A 464 21.95 9.12 -4.17
CA VAL A 464 21.97 7.98 -5.09
C VAL A 464 22.91 6.90 -4.53
N ALA A 465 22.34 5.76 -4.12
CA ALA A 465 22.98 4.58 -3.52
C ALA A 465 23.38 4.69 -2.03
N ASP A 466 22.39 4.89 -1.15
CA ASP A 466 22.58 4.62 0.28
C ASP A 466 22.51 3.11 0.59
N GLY A 467 23.11 2.69 1.71
CA GLY A 467 22.92 1.37 2.29
C GLY A 467 21.48 1.16 2.77
N ALA A 468 21.21 0.08 3.51
CA ALA A 468 19.91 -0.07 4.16
C ALA A 468 19.70 1.06 5.20
N ASP A 469 18.66 1.85 5.03
CA ASP A 469 18.25 2.90 5.98
C ASP A 469 17.55 2.23 7.17
N THR A 470 17.98 2.53 8.39
CA THR A 470 17.44 1.87 9.58
C THR A 470 16.94 2.89 10.59
N LEU A 471 15.68 2.80 10.99
CA LEU A 471 15.12 3.52 12.13
C LEU A 471 14.91 2.53 13.27
N THR A 472 15.61 2.76 14.38
CA THR A 472 15.53 1.88 15.56
C THR A 472 14.87 2.63 16.71
N LEU A 473 13.88 1.99 17.33
CA LEU A 473 13.22 2.42 18.56
C LEU A 473 13.31 1.31 19.60
N ASP A 474 13.60 1.66 20.84
CA ASP A 474 13.56 0.74 21.98
C ASP A 474 12.36 1.13 22.85
N LEU A 475 11.29 0.36 22.75
CA LEU A 475 9.99 0.65 23.36
C LEU A 475 10.05 0.59 24.88
N ALA A 476 10.95 -0.21 25.45
CA ALA A 476 11.21 -0.23 26.90
C ALA A 476 11.77 1.10 27.47
N ARG A 477 12.12 2.07 26.60
CA ARG A 477 12.53 3.43 27.00
C ARG A 477 11.36 4.41 27.06
N ILE A 478 10.17 4.00 26.66
CA ILE A 478 8.92 4.76 26.74
C ILE A 478 8.03 4.07 27.78
N ASP A 479 7.47 4.83 28.72
CA ASP A 479 6.56 4.27 29.73
C ASP A 479 5.15 4.11 29.15
N GLY A 480 4.54 2.92 29.30
CA GLY A 480 3.22 2.60 28.74
C GLY A 480 3.28 1.71 27.50
N ASP A 481 2.10 1.43 26.93
CA ASP A 481 1.92 0.65 25.71
C ASP A 481 1.48 1.58 24.58
N GLN A 482 2.26 1.65 23.50
CA GLN A 482 2.16 2.72 22.52
C GLN A 482 1.51 2.28 21.22
N ALA A 483 0.69 3.16 20.63
CA ALA A 483 0.24 3.02 19.26
C ALA A 483 1.37 3.45 18.32
N THR A 484 2.07 2.47 17.73
CA THR A 484 3.23 2.72 16.88
C THR A 484 2.81 2.73 15.41
N ARG A 485 3.06 3.84 14.71
CA ARG A 485 2.75 3.99 13.29
C ARG A 485 4.01 4.21 12.46
N LEU A 486 4.20 3.36 11.46
CA LEU A 486 5.36 3.34 10.58
C LEU A 486 5.00 3.97 9.23
N PHE A 487 5.83 4.90 8.76
CA PHE A 487 5.67 5.60 7.49
C PHE A 487 6.96 5.50 6.68
N ASN A 488 6.92 4.91 5.50
CA ASN A 488 8.03 4.94 4.55
C ASN A 488 7.77 6.01 3.48
N ASN A 489 8.27 7.24 3.64
CA ASN A 489 8.02 8.38 2.74
C ASN A 489 9.16 8.69 1.75
N GLY A 490 10.20 7.85 1.69
CA GLY A 490 11.49 8.27 1.15
C GLY A 490 11.96 7.63 -0.15
N GLN A 491 11.09 7.26 -1.08
CA GLN A 491 11.56 6.53 -2.28
C GLN A 491 11.12 7.17 -3.58
N ASN A 492 12.12 7.41 -4.43
CA ASN A 492 11.96 7.74 -5.84
C ASN A 492 12.69 6.64 -6.64
N ASP A 493 11.95 5.63 -7.10
CA ASP A 493 12.45 4.36 -7.72
C ASP A 493 13.55 4.52 -8.79
N ALA A 494 13.70 5.71 -9.37
CA ALA A 494 14.68 5.95 -10.41
C ALA A 494 16.16 5.84 -9.94
N SER A 495 16.45 5.87 -8.62
CA SER A 495 17.83 5.96 -8.09
C SER A 495 18.43 4.69 -7.47
N GLY A 496 17.67 3.62 -7.21
CA GLY A 496 18.18 2.45 -6.50
C GLY A 496 18.46 2.74 -5.01
N ASP A 497 17.48 3.36 -4.36
CA ASP A 497 17.49 3.66 -2.92
C ASP A 497 17.51 2.34 -2.11
N GLY A 498 18.13 2.34 -0.94
CA GLY A 498 18.26 1.13 -0.09
C GLY A 498 16.96 0.70 0.60
N VAL A 499 16.99 -0.44 1.28
CA VAL A 499 15.86 -1.00 2.04
C VAL A 499 15.56 -0.15 3.28
N ALA A 500 14.31 0.29 3.45
CA ALA A 500 13.82 0.93 4.68
C ALA A 500 13.57 -0.11 5.77
N THR A 501 14.31 -0.02 6.87
CA THR A 501 14.21 -0.96 7.99
C THR A 501 13.70 -0.26 9.24
N PHE A 502 12.60 -0.73 9.82
CA PHE A 502 12.10 -0.31 11.13
C PHE A 502 12.42 -1.39 12.16
N ASN A 503 13.18 -1.05 13.20
CA ASN A 503 13.47 -1.94 14.32
C ASN A 503 12.72 -1.45 15.56
N LEU A 504 11.80 -2.26 16.05
CA LEU A 504 11.07 -2.06 17.30
C LEU A 504 11.60 -3.05 18.32
N ASN A 505 12.39 -2.59 19.28
CA ASN A 505 13.02 -3.46 20.29
C ASN A 505 12.23 -3.44 21.60
N ASN A 506 12.19 -4.58 22.28
CA ASN A 506 11.54 -4.77 23.57
C ASN A 506 10.06 -4.33 23.59
N ALA A 507 9.29 -4.70 22.57
CA ALA A 507 7.86 -4.41 22.53
C ALA A 507 7.11 -5.21 23.62
N SER A 508 6.34 -4.51 24.46
CA SER A 508 5.41 -5.13 25.42
C SER A 508 4.28 -5.88 24.69
N GLU A 509 3.42 -6.58 25.44
CA GLU A 509 2.20 -7.19 24.86
C GLU A 509 1.29 -6.13 24.21
N GLY A 510 1.18 -4.95 24.81
CA GLY A 510 0.35 -3.86 24.29
C GLY A 510 1.01 -3.13 23.12
N ASP A 511 2.33 -2.91 23.16
CA ASP A 511 3.07 -2.33 22.04
C ASP A 511 2.99 -3.24 20.81
N ALA A 512 3.30 -4.54 20.98
CA ALA A 512 3.37 -5.50 19.90
C ALA A 512 2.01 -5.72 19.22
N ALA A 513 0.90 -5.48 19.92
CA ALA A 513 -0.45 -5.58 19.37
C ALA A 513 -0.88 -4.34 18.56
N ASN A 514 -0.26 -3.18 18.77
CA ASN A 514 -0.71 -1.89 18.25
C ASN A 514 0.30 -1.25 17.29
N ILE A 515 0.85 -2.04 16.37
CA ILE A 515 1.72 -1.55 15.30
C ILE A 515 0.88 -1.38 14.03
N SER A 516 1.07 -0.26 13.34
CA SER A 516 0.46 0.03 12.05
C SER A 516 1.51 0.50 11.06
N ILE A 517 1.27 0.23 9.78
CA ILE A 517 2.13 0.64 8.68
C ILE A 517 1.31 1.28 7.58
N GLN A 518 1.84 2.36 7.03
CA GLN A 518 1.27 3.07 5.88
C GLN A 518 2.35 3.28 4.81
N HIS A 519 1.91 3.36 3.55
CA HIS A 519 2.77 3.52 2.39
C HIS A 519 3.21 4.97 2.18
N SER A 520 4.20 5.14 1.31
CA SER A 520 4.68 6.47 0.90
C SER A 520 3.59 7.25 0.19
N SER A 521 3.61 8.57 0.33
CA SER A 521 2.89 9.49 -0.56
C SER A 521 3.59 9.74 -1.91
N SER A 522 4.70 9.05 -2.18
CA SER A 522 5.43 9.07 -3.45
C SER A 522 5.05 7.87 -4.32
N ASN A 523 5.09 8.06 -5.64
CA ASN A 523 4.55 7.18 -6.69
C ASN A 523 5.23 5.78 -6.84
N ASN A 524 5.75 5.17 -5.77
CA ASN A 524 6.48 3.89 -5.82
C ASN A 524 6.18 2.99 -4.62
N ASN A 525 6.17 1.69 -4.87
CA ASN A 525 5.79 0.61 -3.96
C ASN A 525 6.75 -0.59 -4.08
N ALA A 526 8.05 -0.31 -4.26
CA ALA A 526 9.09 -1.32 -4.44
C ALA A 526 9.03 -2.40 -3.35
N LEU A 527 8.66 -3.61 -3.79
CA LEU A 527 8.38 -4.80 -2.97
C LEU A 527 9.54 -5.28 -2.09
N THR A 528 10.72 -4.66 -2.20
CA THR A 528 11.94 -5.06 -1.48
C THR A 528 12.37 -4.07 -0.42
N ASP A 529 11.61 -2.99 -0.22
CA ASP A 529 12.16 -1.78 0.35
C ASP A 529 11.57 -1.39 1.70
N THR A 530 10.73 -2.25 2.30
CA THR A 530 10.26 -2.07 3.69
C THR A 530 10.38 -3.34 4.50
N VAL A 531 11.17 -3.29 5.58
CA VAL A 531 11.37 -4.37 6.54
C VAL A 531 10.95 -3.87 7.92
N VAL A 532 10.09 -4.62 8.60
CA VAL A 532 9.68 -4.35 9.98
C VAL A 532 10.17 -5.47 10.88
N ASN A 533 11.15 -5.16 11.72
CA ASN A 533 11.66 -6.04 12.75
C ASN A 533 10.99 -5.69 14.09
N VAL A 534 10.26 -6.64 14.66
CA VAL A 534 9.63 -6.50 15.99
C VAL A 534 10.31 -7.48 16.93
N ASP A 535 11.08 -6.99 17.87
CA ASP A 535 11.65 -7.78 18.97
C ASP A 535 10.81 -7.56 20.23
N VAL A 536 10.27 -8.64 20.80
CA VAL A 536 9.24 -8.58 21.85
C VAL A 536 9.80 -8.96 23.22
N GLU A 537 9.17 -8.45 24.28
CA GLU A 537 9.51 -8.81 25.65
C GLU A 537 9.26 -10.30 25.97
N ALA A 538 9.92 -10.78 27.02
CA ALA A 538 9.79 -12.18 27.42
C ALA A 538 8.38 -12.57 27.86
N GLY A 539 7.78 -13.51 27.13
CA GLY A 539 6.42 -14.01 27.38
C GLY A 539 5.34 -13.42 26.46
N VAL A 540 5.69 -12.43 25.63
CA VAL A 540 4.85 -11.96 24.53
C VAL A 540 4.91 -13.00 23.40
N ASP A 541 3.75 -13.42 22.91
CA ASP A 541 3.63 -14.49 21.93
C ASP A 541 2.89 -14.07 20.66
N THR A 542 2.51 -12.80 20.56
CA THR A 542 1.64 -12.25 19.50
C THR A 542 2.22 -10.92 19.00
N VAL A 543 2.28 -10.76 17.68
CA VAL A 543 2.58 -9.47 17.03
C VAL A 543 1.41 -9.11 16.11
N GLY A 544 0.87 -7.91 16.29
CA GLY A 544 -0.19 -7.30 15.50
C GLY A 544 0.37 -6.27 14.52
N MET A 545 -0.20 -6.23 13.31
CA MET A 545 0.13 -5.24 12.29
C MET A 545 -1.15 -4.81 11.56
N ALA A 546 -1.47 -3.53 11.61
CA ALA A 546 -2.49 -2.93 10.76
C ALA A 546 -1.86 -2.31 9.50
N ILE A 547 -2.36 -2.67 8.33
CA ILE A 547 -2.01 -2.06 7.05
C ILE A 547 -3.03 -0.94 6.83
N GLU A 548 -2.58 0.30 6.87
CA GLU A 548 -3.45 1.48 6.84
C GLU A 548 -3.48 2.12 5.46
N GLU A 549 -4.65 2.64 5.07
CA GLU A 549 -4.89 3.29 3.78
C GLU A 549 -3.82 4.31 3.39
N GLY A 550 -3.16 4.08 2.26
CA GLY A 550 -2.16 4.97 1.63
C GLY A 550 -2.75 5.98 0.63
N VAL A 551 -1.89 6.73 -0.07
CA VAL A 551 -2.27 7.46 -1.29
C VAL A 551 -1.31 7.02 -2.36
N ASN A 552 -1.61 5.89 -3.02
CA ASN A 552 -0.64 5.23 -3.89
C ASN A 552 -1.11 5.29 -5.35
N ASP A 553 -0.15 5.36 -6.28
CA ASP A 553 -0.40 5.30 -7.72
C ASP A 553 -0.44 3.84 -8.24
N ASP A 554 0.23 2.90 -7.55
CA ASP A 554 0.17 1.46 -7.81
C ASP A 554 -0.76 0.81 -6.78
N PRO A 555 -1.76 0.01 -7.21
CA PRO A 555 -2.75 -0.61 -6.32
C PRO A 555 -2.18 -1.80 -5.52
N ARG A 556 -0.92 -1.74 -5.06
CA ARG A 556 -0.30 -2.82 -4.29
C ARG A 556 0.69 -2.33 -3.25
N PHE A 557 0.66 -2.90 -2.05
CA PHE A 557 1.70 -2.73 -1.04
C PHE A 557 2.26 -4.02 -0.47
N ASN A 558 3.58 -4.03 -0.26
CA ASN A 558 4.27 -5.23 0.17
C ASN A 558 5.41 -4.89 1.13
N PHE A 559 5.58 -5.70 2.17
CA PHE A 559 6.63 -5.53 3.18
C PHE A 559 7.03 -6.86 3.82
N GLU A 560 8.25 -6.88 4.37
CA GLU A 560 8.76 -7.98 5.18
C GLU A 560 8.42 -7.74 6.66
N LEU A 561 7.80 -8.72 7.31
CA LEU A 561 7.58 -8.74 8.76
C LEU A 561 8.47 -9.80 9.40
N ASN A 562 9.32 -9.35 10.31
CA ASN A 562 10.18 -10.19 11.13
C ASN A 562 9.77 -10.05 12.60
N ALA A 563 8.79 -10.87 13.00
CA ALA A 563 8.34 -10.96 14.37
C ALA A 563 9.28 -11.84 15.19
N ASP A 564 9.77 -11.30 16.31
CA ASP A 564 10.77 -11.87 17.21
C ASP A 564 12.21 -11.85 16.64
N SER A 565 12.64 -10.66 16.21
CA SER A 565 14.00 -10.41 15.73
C SER A 565 15.00 -10.29 16.88
N ASP A 566 15.29 -11.42 17.53
CA ASP A 566 16.24 -11.63 18.65
C ASP A 566 17.73 -11.32 18.29
N GLY A 567 17.98 -10.24 17.55
CA GLY A 567 19.29 -9.79 17.06
C GLY A 567 19.92 -10.75 16.05
N ILE A 568 19.31 -10.99 14.88
CA ILE A 568 19.87 -11.73 13.71
C ILE A 568 20.39 -13.17 14.03
N VAL A 569 20.28 -13.66 15.27
CA VAL A 569 20.69 -15.01 15.66
C VAL A 569 19.73 -15.54 16.73
N ALA A 570 18.89 -16.48 16.30
CA ALA A 570 17.96 -17.25 17.14
C ALA A 570 18.52 -17.52 18.54
N ASN A 571 17.98 -16.83 19.54
CA ASN A 571 18.05 -17.29 20.91
C ASN A 571 16.71 -18.01 21.24
N SER A 572 16.72 -18.86 22.26
CA SER A 572 15.64 -19.83 22.53
C SER A 572 14.74 -19.39 23.69
N ILE A 573 14.66 -18.09 23.98
CA ILE A 573 14.06 -17.58 25.22
C ILE A 573 12.68 -16.95 24.97
N ASN A 574 12.48 -16.29 23.83
CA ASN A 574 11.20 -15.73 23.38
C ASN A 574 10.81 -16.34 22.02
N ASN A 575 9.52 -16.53 21.76
CA ASN A 575 8.97 -17.15 20.54
C ASN A 575 7.59 -16.54 20.22
N VAL A 576 7.49 -15.68 19.21
CA VAL A 576 6.18 -15.21 18.70
C VAL A 576 5.48 -16.34 17.94
N SER A 577 4.37 -16.82 18.51
CA SER A 577 3.60 -17.93 17.94
C SER A 577 2.38 -17.48 17.13
N ASN A 578 1.86 -16.29 17.41
CA ASN A 578 0.67 -15.73 16.76
C ASN A 578 1.00 -14.45 15.99
N ILE A 579 0.35 -14.25 14.86
CA ILE A 579 0.41 -13.03 14.06
C ILE A 579 -1.01 -12.54 13.84
N ALA A 580 -1.26 -11.24 14.02
CA ALA A 580 -2.54 -10.61 13.72
C ALA A 580 -2.35 -9.53 12.67
N LEU A 581 -3.05 -9.64 11.54
CA LEU A 581 -3.01 -8.70 10.44
C LEU A 581 -4.40 -8.07 10.27
N ALA A 582 -4.45 -6.75 10.17
CA ALA A 582 -5.66 -6.02 9.82
C ALA A 582 -5.37 -5.26 8.52
N ASP A 583 -6.05 -5.63 7.44
CA ASP A 583 -5.94 -4.91 6.18
C ASP A 583 -7.03 -3.84 6.11
N ASN A 584 -6.67 -2.60 6.43
CA ASN A 584 -7.55 -1.43 6.33
C ASN A 584 -7.27 -0.62 5.05
N ASP A 585 -6.44 -1.14 4.16
CA ASP A 585 -6.05 -0.49 2.92
C ASP A 585 -6.96 -0.96 1.76
N SER A 586 -7.15 -0.07 0.79
CA SER A 586 -8.04 -0.30 -0.35
C SER A 586 -7.39 -1.05 -1.52
N GLU A 587 -6.15 -1.49 -1.35
CA GLU A 587 -5.31 -2.07 -2.39
C GLU A 587 -5.00 -3.56 -2.09
N SER A 588 -4.27 -4.21 -2.98
CA SER A 588 -3.83 -5.60 -2.76
C SER A 588 -2.50 -5.64 -2.03
N ASN A 589 -2.37 -6.52 -1.04
CA ASN A 589 -1.25 -6.54 -0.13
C ASN A 589 -0.48 -7.87 -0.17
N THR A 590 0.84 -7.83 0.00
CA THR A 590 1.65 -9.03 0.30
C THR A 590 2.47 -8.82 1.57
N VAL A 591 2.37 -9.75 2.51
CA VAL A 591 3.20 -9.76 3.72
C VAL A 591 4.14 -10.95 3.67
N GLU A 592 5.44 -10.67 3.63
CA GLU A 592 6.47 -11.70 3.72
C GLU A 592 6.80 -11.97 5.19
N LEU A 593 6.39 -13.13 5.70
CA LEU A 593 6.71 -13.56 7.07
C LEU A 593 8.06 -14.27 7.08
N THR A 594 9.06 -13.61 7.64
CA THR A 594 10.33 -14.28 7.92
C THR A 594 10.20 -15.16 9.16
N GLN A 595 11.02 -16.21 9.22
CA GLN A 595 10.99 -17.16 10.34
C GLN A 595 9.64 -17.89 10.50
N ALA A 596 8.84 -18.02 9.44
CA ALA A 596 7.50 -18.61 9.42
C ALA A 596 7.34 -19.92 10.22
N ALA A 597 8.40 -20.74 10.30
CA ALA A 597 8.44 -21.96 11.10
C ALA A 597 8.16 -21.75 12.61
N ARG A 598 8.29 -20.53 13.14
CA ARG A 598 8.06 -20.17 14.56
C ARG A 598 6.61 -19.83 14.86
N HIS A 599 5.87 -19.35 13.88
CA HIS A 599 4.47 -18.91 14.00
C HIS A 599 3.52 -20.11 13.98
N THR A 600 3.66 -20.97 14.99
CA THR A 600 2.95 -22.26 15.10
C THR A 600 1.54 -22.14 15.70
N GLY A 601 1.18 -20.97 16.22
CA GLY A 601 -0.09 -20.68 16.86
C GLY A 601 -1.16 -20.31 15.84
N THR A 602 -1.72 -19.10 15.98
CA THR A 602 -2.80 -18.57 15.13
C THR A 602 -2.29 -17.41 14.30
N ILE A 603 -2.52 -17.46 12.99
CA ILE A 603 -2.42 -16.29 12.11
C ILE A 603 -3.85 -15.80 11.88
N SER A 604 -4.17 -14.58 12.32
CA SER A 604 -5.48 -13.97 12.13
C SER A 604 -5.40 -12.83 11.12
N VAL A 605 -6.38 -12.75 10.22
CA VAL A 605 -6.48 -11.74 9.17
C VAL A 605 -7.89 -11.16 9.18
N THR A 606 -8.00 -9.83 9.16
CA THR A 606 -9.30 -9.13 9.18
C THR A 606 -9.27 -7.94 8.22
N GLY A 607 -10.45 -7.43 7.85
CA GLY A 607 -10.56 -6.26 6.97
C GLY A 607 -10.61 -6.67 5.50
N GLY A 608 -9.78 -6.06 4.66
CA GLY A 608 -9.72 -6.29 3.23
C GLY A 608 -10.83 -5.58 2.45
N THR A 609 -10.62 -5.46 1.14
CA THR A 609 -11.58 -4.87 0.20
C THR A 609 -11.99 -5.92 -0.85
N GLU A 610 -13.29 -6.00 -1.15
CA GLU A 610 -13.81 -6.92 -2.17
C GLU A 610 -13.09 -6.70 -3.52
N GLY A 611 -12.51 -7.76 -4.07
CA GLY A 611 -11.75 -7.73 -5.33
C GLY A 611 -10.27 -7.36 -5.21
N THR A 612 -9.75 -7.12 -3.99
CA THR A 612 -8.31 -7.09 -3.70
C THR A 612 -7.86 -8.42 -3.07
N PHE A 613 -6.57 -8.60 -2.84
CA PHE A 613 -6.03 -9.80 -2.20
C PHE A 613 -5.05 -9.47 -1.07
N LEU A 614 -4.90 -10.40 -0.12
CA LEU A 614 -3.78 -10.43 0.83
C LEU A 614 -3.02 -11.75 0.66
N ASN A 615 -1.79 -11.67 0.15
CA ASN A 615 -0.90 -12.82 0.03
C ASN A 615 0.03 -12.91 1.25
N LEU A 616 0.01 -14.05 1.94
CA LEU A 616 0.96 -14.36 3.02
C LEU A 616 2.05 -15.31 2.53
N ASP A 617 3.26 -14.77 2.41
CA ASP A 617 4.45 -15.52 1.99
C ASP A 617 5.35 -15.90 3.18
N ALA A 618 6.21 -16.89 2.99
CA ALA A 618 7.12 -17.43 4.00
C ALA A 618 8.53 -17.63 3.45
N THR A 619 9.54 -16.99 4.07
CA THR A 619 10.95 -17.16 3.67
C THR A 619 11.89 -17.44 4.84
N ALA A 620 13.11 -17.90 4.52
CA ALA A 620 14.14 -18.26 5.51
C ALA A 620 14.93 -17.05 6.05
N GLY A 621 14.52 -15.82 5.71
CA GLY A 621 15.24 -14.59 6.01
C GLY A 621 16.43 -14.37 5.06
N GLY A 622 16.59 -13.14 4.58
CA GLY A 622 17.71 -12.76 3.72
C GLY A 622 17.37 -11.79 2.59
N GLY A 623 16.47 -10.83 2.82
CA GLY A 623 16.05 -9.86 1.81
C GLY A 623 15.31 -10.50 0.64
N ALA A 624 14.39 -9.75 0.04
CA ALA A 624 13.43 -10.15 -0.99
C ALA A 624 14.02 -10.63 -2.35
N THR A 625 15.23 -11.17 -2.38
CA THR A 625 15.88 -11.74 -3.58
C THR A 625 16.05 -13.27 -3.54
N ALA A 626 15.49 -13.98 -2.56
CA ALA A 626 15.68 -15.43 -2.45
C ALA A 626 14.43 -16.22 -2.00
N GLY A 627 13.60 -16.60 -2.97
CA GLY A 627 12.81 -17.85 -2.93
C GLY A 627 11.57 -17.88 -2.04
N GLY A 628 10.64 -16.94 -2.24
CA GLY A 628 9.27 -17.01 -1.72
C GLY A 628 8.22 -17.20 -2.82
N TYR A 629 6.97 -17.42 -2.42
CA TYR A 629 5.78 -17.43 -3.25
C TYR A 629 5.49 -16.02 -3.82
N GLY A 630 6.32 -15.59 -4.79
CA GLY A 630 6.31 -14.24 -5.30
C GLY A 630 5.15 -13.95 -6.26
N HIS A 631 4.09 -13.32 -5.77
CA HIS A 631 3.33 -12.37 -6.60
C HIS A 631 4.30 -11.35 -7.19
N VAL A 632 4.12 -10.94 -8.46
CA VAL A 632 5.13 -10.20 -9.24
C VAL A 632 5.69 -8.99 -8.47
N LEU A 633 6.95 -9.14 -8.01
CA LEU A 633 7.71 -8.18 -7.19
C LEU A 633 8.21 -6.94 -7.96
N THR A 634 7.77 -6.73 -9.19
CA THR A 634 8.17 -5.56 -9.99
C THR A 634 6.96 -4.95 -10.66
N GLY A 635 6.48 -3.84 -10.11
CA GLY A 635 5.68 -2.88 -10.87
C GLY A 635 6.54 -2.32 -12.00
N ALA A 636 6.51 -2.95 -13.17
CA ALA A 636 6.99 -2.26 -14.36
C ALA A 636 5.99 -1.12 -14.61
N ALA A 637 6.42 0.13 -14.42
CA ALA A 637 5.69 1.32 -14.80
C ALA A 637 5.13 1.17 -16.23
N GLY A 638 3.85 0.82 -16.34
CA GLY A 638 3.23 0.39 -17.59
C GLY A 638 2.33 -0.84 -17.53
N ASP A 639 2.27 -1.58 -16.42
CA ASP A 639 1.22 -2.58 -16.23
C ASP A 639 -0.10 -1.90 -15.84
N ALA A 640 -0.94 -1.70 -16.85
CA ALA A 640 -1.76 -0.50 -16.98
C ALA A 640 -3.12 -0.59 -16.27
N THR A 641 -3.31 0.24 -15.23
CA THR A 641 -4.42 1.21 -15.01
C THR A 641 -5.85 0.83 -15.42
N THR A 642 -6.21 -0.44 -15.42
CA THR A 642 -7.59 -0.85 -15.65
C THR A 642 -7.92 -1.98 -14.71
N ALA A 643 -9.14 -1.97 -14.20
CA ALA A 643 -9.83 -3.13 -13.65
C ALA A 643 -9.80 -4.37 -14.60
N ALA A 644 -9.30 -4.22 -15.82
CA ALA A 644 -9.05 -5.30 -16.76
C ALA A 644 -7.70 -6.03 -16.53
N ALA A 645 -6.72 -5.46 -15.83
CA ALA A 645 -5.49 -6.15 -15.41
C ALA A 645 -5.69 -6.95 -14.12
N ALA A 646 -6.46 -6.41 -13.17
CA ALA A 646 -7.05 -7.18 -12.06
C ALA A 646 -7.97 -8.30 -12.60
N ALA A 647 -8.65 -8.08 -13.74
CA ALA A 647 -9.36 -9.14 -14.46
C ALA A 647 -8.49 -9.99 -15.42
N ALA A 648 -7.19 -9.67 -15.59
CA ALA A 648 -6.23 -10.40 -16.43
C ALA A 648 -5.19 -11.19 -15.61
N GLU A 649 -5.22 -11.10 -14.27
CA GLU A 649 -4.90 -12.27 -13.46
C GLU A 649 -5.94 -13.35 -13.74
N THR A 650 -5.79 -14.01 -14.88
CA THR A 650 -6.35 -15.34 -15.03
C THR A 650 -5.79 -16.19 -13.89
N ARG A 651 -6.62 -17.00 -13.25
CA ARG A 651 -6.19 -17.95 -12.20
C ARG A 651 -4.93 -18.73 -12.59
N ASP A 652 -4.71 -18.95 -13.89
CA ASP A 652 -3.52 -19.60 -14.45
C ASP A 652 -2.21 -18.79 -14.33
N THR A 653 -2.21 -17.45 -14.42
CA THR A 653 -0.99 -16.63 -14.28
C THR A 653 -0.58 -16.41 -12.81
N ALA A 654 -1.52 -16.50 -11.87
CA ALA A 654 -1.21 -16.57 -10.44
C ALA A 654 -0.62 -17.95 -10.07
N VAL A 655 -1.21 -19.00 -10.63
CA VAL A 655 -0.78 -20.39 -10.51
C VAL A 655 0.64 -20.60 -11.06
N ASP A 656 1.02 -20.11 -12.25
CA ASP A 656 2.41 -20.20 -12.79
C ASP A 656 3.49 -19.75 -11.77
N ARG A 657 3.19 -18.72 -10.98
CA ARG A 657 4.10 -18.17 -9.96
C ARG A 657 4.19 -19.04 -8.70
N VAL A 658 3.17 -19.84 -8.40
CA VAL A 658 3.20 -20.88 -7.36
C VAL A 658 4.28 -21.91 -7.69
N PHE A 659 4.47 -22.24 -8.98
CA PHE A 659 5.20 -23.44 -9.38
C PHE A 659 6.63 -23.20 -9.91
N ASN A 660 7.01 -21.95 -10.18
CA ASN A 660 8.40 -21.61 -10.51
C ASN A 660 9.32 -21.46 -9.27
N SER A 661 8.86 -21.91 -8.09
CA SER A 661 9.61 -21.88 -6.83
C SER A 661 10.98 -22.59 -6.91
N VAL A 662 11.98 -21.98 -6.27
CA VAL A 662 13.34 -22.52 -6.22
C VAL A 662 13.49 -23.47 -5.03
N THR A 663 14.54 -24.30 -5.04
CA THR A 663 14.89 -25.09 -3.85
C THR A 663 15.19 -24.18 -2.65
N GLY A 664 14.27 -24.07 -1.69
CA GLY A 664 14.49 -23.27 -0.48
C GLY A 664 13.23 -22.70 0.17
N ASP A 665 12.11 -22.62 -0.56
CA ASP A 665 10.86 -22.01 -0.11
C ASP A 665 10.37 -22.60 1.21
N GLN A 666 9.96 -21.70 2.12
CA GLN A 666 9.37 -22.07 3.40
C GLN A 666 7.84 -22.07 3.28
N VAL A 667 7.21 -22.72 4.23
CA VAL A 667 5.75 -22.87 4.31
C VAL A 667 5.30 -22.39 5.68
N LEU A 668 4.07 -21.88 5.75
CA LEU A 668 3.48 -21.55 7.04
C LEU A 668 3.30 -22.83 7.87
N THR A 669 3.62 -22.74 9.16
CA THR A 669 3.48 -23.84 10.13
C THR A 669 2.40 -23.59 11.17
N ALA A 670 1.56 -22.57 10.95
CA ALA A 670 0.49 -22.17 11.85
C ALA A 670 -0.53 -23.30 12.04
N SER A 671 -0.92 -23.55 13.29
CA SER A 671 -1.96 -24.53 13.61
C SER A 671 -3.35 -24.01 13.25
N ASN A 672 -3.54 -22.68 13.27
CA ASN A 672 -4.79 -22.04 12.85
C ASN A 672 -4.51 -20.86 11.92
N ILE A 673 -5.34 -20.73 10.88
CA ILE A 673 -5.49 -19.54 10.06
C ILE A 673 -6.93 -19.06 10.25
N ASP A 674 -7.12 -17.84 10.71
CA ASP A 674 -8.42 -17.25 10.98
C ASP A 674 -8.58 -15.96 10.16
N ALA A 675 -9.12 -16.12 8.95
CA ALA A 675 -9.43 -15.06 8.00
C ALA A 675 -10.96 -14.90 7.81
N ALA A 676 -11.77 -15.40 8.75
CA ALA A 676 -13.23 -15.44 8.61
C ALA A 676 -13.88 -14.04 8.46
N ASP A 677 -13.24 -13.00 8.99
CA ASP A 677 -13.67 -11.61 8.89
C ASP A 677 -12.90 -10.81 7.81
N PHE A 678 -12.22 -11.50 6.87
CA PHE A 678 -11.54 -10.89 5.72
C PHE A 678 -12.46 -10.87 4.49
N ALA A 679 -12.55 -9.72 3.82
CA ALA A 679 -13.46 -9.48 2.70
C ALA A 679 -12.79 -9.54 1.32
N GLY A 680 -11.45 -9.46 1.27
CA GLY A 680 -10.67 -9.67 0.04
C GLY A 680 -10.33 -11.15 -0.17
N ASN A 681 -9.52 -11.44 -1.20
CA ASN A 681 -9.04 -12.77 -1.50
C ASN A 681 -7.79 -13.09 -0.67
N PHE A 682 -7.91 -14.01 0.28
CA PHE A 682 -6.80 -14.46 1.12
C PHE A 682 -6.02 -15.57 0.42
N GLU A 683 -4.69 -15.45 0.44
CA GLU A 683 -3.81 -16.43 -0.17
C GLU A 683 -2.67 -16.84 0.75
N ALA A 684 -2.45 -18.15 0.90
CA ALA A 684 -1.40 -18.67 1.77
C ALA A 684 -0.88 -20.05 1.35
N ARG A 685 0.43 -20.26 1.56
CA ARG A 685 1.10 -21.56 1.39
C ARG A 685 1.36 -22.28 2.70
N LEU A 686 0.76 -23.46 2.83
CA LEU A 686 0.78 -24.30 4.02
C LEU A 686 1.74 -25.47 3.87
N GLY A 687 2.35 -25.84 4.99
CA GLY A 687 3.25 -26.98 5.05
C GLY A 687 2.55 -28.30 5.33
N VAL A 688 3.35 -29.27 5.78
CA VAL A 688 2.88 -30.60 6.23
C VAL A 688 2.38 -30.62 7.68
N SER A 689 2.24 -29.45 8.31
CA SER A 689 1.68 -29.36 9.67
C SER A 689 0.16 -29.34 9.56
N ASN A 690 -0.53 -29.93 10.54
CA ASN A 690 -1.99 -29.87 10.51
C ASN A 690 -2.44 -28.43 10.76
N THR A 691 -3.28 -27.89 9.87
CA THR A 691 -3.79 -26.54 9.95
C THR A 691 -5.32 -26.53 9.95
N ASN A 692 -5.90 -25.73 10.85
CA ASN A 692 -7.32 -25.38 10.85
C ASN A 692 -7.47 -23.99 10.22
N ALA A 693 -7.91 -23.92 8.98
CA ALA A 693 -8.13 -22.68 8.24
C ALA A 693 -9.62 -22.32 8.18
N GLN A 694 -9.94 -21.11 8.59
CA GLN A 694 -11.24 -20.47 8.38
C GLN A 694 -10.99 -19.26 7.49
N LEU A 695 -11.60 -19.26 6.32
CA LEU A 695 -11.43 -18.28 5.28
C LEU A 695 -12.68 -17.37 5.17
N GLY A 696 -12.56 -16.32 4.38
CA GLY A 696 -13.39 -15.12 4.43
C GLY A 696 -14.58 -15.16 3.49
N SER A 697 -14.93 -14.00 2.92
CA SER A 697 -15.96 -13.88 1.89
C SER A 697 -15.40 -13.65 0.47
N GLY A 698 -14.08 -13.71 0.32
CA GLY A 698 -13.37 -13.54 -0.96
C GLY A 698 -13.18 -14.85 -1.70
N ASP A 699 -12.57 -14.79 -2.88
CA ASP A 699 -12.19 -15.98 -3.63
C ASP A 699 -10.83 -16.47 -3.10
N ASP A 700 -10.83 -17.28 -2.05
CA ASP A 700 -9.65 -17.58 -1.26
C ASP A 700 -8.84 -18.76 -1.83
N THR A 701 -7.51 -18.76 -1.62
CA THR A 701 -6.61 -19.79 -2.15
C THR A 701 -5.68 -20.33 -1.06
N LEU A 702 -5.74 -21.66 -0.83
CA LEU A 702 -4.81 -22.36 0.04
C LEU A 702 -3.97 -23.36 -0.74
N ILE A 703 -2.65 -23.23 -0.62
CA ILE A 703 -1.70 -24.12 -1.25
C ILE A 703 -1.16 -25.10 -0.21
N PHE A 704 -1.51 -26.38 -0.32
CA PHE A 704 -0.89 -27.44 0.45
C PHE A 704 0.34 -27.92 -0.32
N ALA A 705 1.53 -27.67 0.24
CA ALA A 705 2.80 -28.00 -0.41
C ALA A 705 3.62 -29.01 0.41
N ASP A 706 4.23 -29.97 -0.28
CA ASP A 706 5.31 -30.78 0.28
C ASP A 706 6.64 -30.00 0.23
N ARG A 707 7.44 -30.12 1.28
CA ARG A 707 8.73 -29.43 1.39
C ARG A 707 9.73 -30.07 0.41
N ALA A 708 10.39 -29.23 -0.39
CA ALA A 708 11.47 -29.65 -1.28
C ALA A 708 12.49 -30.58 -0.57
N GLY A 709 12.63 -31.81 -1.07
CA GLY A 709 13.61 -32.80 -0.60
C GLY A 709 13.04 -33.96 0.23
N ILE A 710 11.74 -33.99 0.49
CA ILE A 710 11.05 -35.18 1.00
C ILE A 710 10.36 -35.85 -0.18
N SER A 711 10.68 -37.12 -0.48
CA SER A 711 9.87 -37.92 -1.40
C SER A 711 8.60 -38.38 -0.67
N SER A 712 7.75 -37.44 -0.23
CA SER A 712 6.54 -37.80 0.50
C SER A 712 5.47 -38.25 -0.48
N ALA A 713 4.61 -39.17 -0.04
CA ALA A 713 3.44 -39.61 -0.81
C ALA A 713 2.20 -38.76 -0.48
N THR A 714 2.41 -37.50 -0.10
CA THR A 714 1.39 -36.58 0.40
C THR A 714 1.61 -35.18 -0.16
N THR A 715 0.53 -34.39 -0.26
CA THR A 715 0.57 -32.97 -0.68
C THR A 715 0.65 -32.02 0.52
N GLY A 716 0.78 -32.54 1.74
CA GLY A 716 0.59 -31.76 2.97
C GLY A 716 -0.84 -31.80 3.51
N LEU A 717 -1.86 -31.97 2.66
CA LEU A 717 -3.25 -32.16 3.09
C LEU A 717 -3.45 -33.53 3.74
N THR A 718 -3.99 -33.56 4.96
CA THR A 718 -4.24 -34.75 5.77
C THR A 718 -5.65 -34.74 6.38
N ILE A 719 -6.05 -35.87 6.97
CA ILE A 719 -7.33 -36.00 7.68
C ILE A 719 -7.45 -35.18 8.98
N GLN A 720 -6.35 -34.54 9.41
CA GLN A 720 -6.32 -33.68 10.59
C GLN A 720 -6.48 -32.21 10.26
N ASP A 721 -6.28 -31.84 8.99
CA ASP A 721 -6.55 -30.50 8.50
C ASP A 721 -8.06 -30.24 8.51
N THR A 722 -8.43 -28.98 8.70
CA THR A 722 -9.81 -28.51 8.62
C THR A 722 -9.79 -27.23 7.82
N VAL A 723 -10.64 -27.12 6.79
CA VAL A 723 -10.73 -25.93 5.95
C VAL A 723 -12.20 -25.54 5.83
N SER A 724 -12.50 -24.30 6.17
CA SER A 724 -13.77 -23.65 5.85
C SER A 724 -13.46 -22.54 4.86
N GLY A 725 -13.83 -22.72 3.59
CA GLY A 725 -13.66 -21.75 2.50
C GLY A 725 -14.41 -20.44 2.73
N GLY A 726 -15.56 -20.50 3.40
CA GLY A 726 -16.35 -19.30 3.67
C GLY A 726 -17.39 -19.09 2.57
N GLU A 727 -17.62 -17.85 2.16
CA GLU A 727 -18.39 -17.53 0.94
C GLU A 727 -17.39 -17.16 -0.15
N GLY A 728 -17.63 -17.52 -1.41
CA GLY A 728 -16.73 -17.13 -2.50
C GLY A 728 -16.52 -18.27 -3.48
N TYR A 729 -15.50 -18.15 -4.33
CA TYR A 729 -14.99 -19.25 -5.13
C TYR A 729 -13.64 -19.73 -4.56
N ASP A 730 -13.67 -20.75 -3.71
CA ASP A 730 -12.51 -21.14 -2.93
C ASP A 730 -11.68 -22.25 -3.60
N THR A 731 -10.37 -22.06 -3.65
CA THR A 731 -9.43 -22.95 -4.32
C THR A 731 -8.47 -23.62 -3.34
N ILE A 732 -8.40 -24.95 -3.40
CA ILE A 732 -7.30 -25.71 -2.80
C ILE A 732 -6.33 -26.13 -3.90
N ILE A 733 -5.07 -25.79 -3.73
CA ILE A 733 -3.97 -26.21 -4.59
C ILE A 733 -3.19 -27.32 -3.88
N LEU A 734 -2.97 -28.42 -4.59
CA LEU A 734 -2.25 -29.60 -4.13
C LEU A 734 -0.89 -29.65 -4.83
N ASP A 735 0.15 -29.23 -4.13
CA ASP A 735 1.54 -29.25 -4.60
C ASP A 735 2.30 -30.42 -3.97
N GLY A 736 2.52 -31.46 -4.77
CA GLY A 736 3.11 -32.73 -4.35
C GLY A 736 4.36 -33.12 -5.14
N GLY A 737 5.11 -34.07 -4.58
CA GLY A 737 6.33 -34.61 -5.19
C GLY A 737 6.08 -35.68 -6.28
N ALA A 738 7.15 -36.21 -6.85
CA ALA A 738 7.11 -37.23 -7.91
C ALA A 738 6.59 -38.63 -7.47
N ALA A 739 6.25 -38.82 -6.18
CA ALA A 739 5.68 -40.09 -5.71
C ALA A 739 4.17 -40.12 -6.00
N PRO A 740 3.56 -41.30 -6.27
CA PRO A 740 2.12 -41.39 -6.43
C PRO A 740 1.37 -40.90 -5.18
N ILE A 741 0.47 -39.95 -5.37
CA ILE A 741 -0.36 -39.34 -4.33
C ILE A 741 -1.79 -39.82 -4.52
N THR A 742 -2.45 -40.21 -3.43
CA THR A 742 -3.85 -40.61 -3.45
C THR A 742 -4.61 -39.88 -2.36
N LEU A 743 -5.63 -39.11 -2.77
CA LEU A 743 -6.56 -38.42 -1.88
C LEU A 743 -7.91 -39.13 -1.96
N GLY A 744 -8.39 -39.58 -0.81
CA GLY A 744 -9.60 -40.37 -0.69
C GLY A 744 -10.67 -39.67 0.14
N ALA A 745 -11.72 -40.42 0.46
CA ALA A 745 -12.86 -39.91 1.23
C ALA A 745 -12.48 -39.33 2.61
N SER A 746 -11.35 -39.74 3.17
CA SER A 746 -10.96 -39.33 4.51
C SER A 746 -10.39 -37.90 4.51
N GLU A 747 -9.67 -37.53 3.46
CA GLU A 747 -9.02 -36.23 3.32
C GLU A 747 -10.04 -35.09 3.11
N TRP A 748 -11.22 -35.38 2.57
CA TRP A 748 -12.29 -34.39 2.37
C TRP A 748 -13.21 -34.19 3.58
N THR A 749 -13.07 -35.00 4.65
CA THR A 749 -14.07 -35.07 5.73
C THR A 749 -14.22 -33.76 6.53
N ASN A 750 -13.18 -32.92 6.55
CA ASN A 750 -13.16 -31.67 7.31
C ASN A 750 -13.06 -30.42 6.42
N LEU A 751 -13.41 -30.54 5.14
CA LEU A 751 -13.38 -29.44 4.17
C LEU A 751 -14.81 -29.01 3.87
N SER A 752 -15.08 -27.71 3.84
CA SER A 752 -16.35 -27.12 3.41
C SER A 752 -16.10 -25.78 2.72
N GLY A 753 -16.99 -25.33 1.83
CA GLY A 753 -16.84 -24.12 1.03
C GLY A 753 -15.89 -24.26 -0.17
N VAL A 754 -15.15 -25.37 -0.28
CA VAL A 754 -14.17 -25.56 -1.37
C VAL A 754 -14.87 -25.81 -2.71
N ASP A 755 -14.60 -24.97 -3.70
CA ASP A 755 -15.16 -25.06 -5.06
C ASP A 755 -14.22 -25.70 -6.07
N GLU A 756 -12.93 -25.50 -5.90
CA GLU A 756 -11.91 -26.06 -6.79
C GLU A 756 -10.81 -26.82 -6.06
N VAL A 757 -10.51 -28.00 -6.60
CA VAL A 757 -9.30 -28.75 -6.30
C VAL A 757 -8.38 -28.68 -7.51
N ARG A 758 -7.27 -27.95 -7.37
CA ARG A 758 -6.23 -27.87 -8.38
C ARG A 758 -5.06 -28.75 -7.99
N VAL A 759 -4.56 -29.51 -8.94
CA VAL A 759 -3.36 -30.33 -8.77
C VAL A 759 -2.21 -29.67 -9.51
N ALA A 760 -1.07 -29.60 -8.84
CA ALA A 760 0.13 -29.01 -9.39
C ALA A 760 1.40 -29.65 -8.79
N GLY A 761 2.57 -29.36 -9.35
CA GLY A 761 3.84 -29.88 -8.85
C GLY A 761 4.89 -30.12 -9.93
N GLN A 762 6.08 -30.56 -9.52
CA GLN A 762 7.20 -30.86 -10.42
C GLN A 762 6.78 -31.82 -11.54
N ALA A 763 7.15 -31.50 -12.78
CA ALA A 763 6.91 -32.31 -13.98
C ALA A 763 6.96 -33.84 -13.74
N GLY A 764 5.83 -34.51 -13.99
CA GLY A 764 5.70 -35.97 -13.87
C GLY A 764 5.20 -36.49 -12.52
N GLY A 765 4.51 -35.68 -11.71
CA GLY A 765 3.74 -36.15 -10.56
C GLY A 765 2.55 -37.02 -11.00
N ASN A 766 2.11 -37.92 -10.11
CA ASN A 766 0.99 -38.84 -10.36
C ASN A 766 -0.02 -38.74 -9.21
N TYR A 767 -1.23 -38.29 -9.54
CA TYR A 767 -2.28 -38.00 -8.58
C TYR A 767 -3.50 -38.86 -8.83
N THR A 768 -4.10 -39.36 -7.75
CA THR A 768 -5.43 -39.97 -7.76
C THR A 768 -6.31 -39.22 -6.78
N VAL A 769 -7.33 -38.53 -7.29
CA VAL A 769 -8.29 -37.75 -6.51
C VAL A 769 -9.63 -38.48 -6.54
N ARG A 770 -10.01 -39.10 -5.43
CA ARG A 770 -11.31 -39.76 -5.30
C ARG A 770 -12.30 -38.83 -4.62
N LEU A 771 -13.25 -38.32 -5.40
CA LEU A 771 -14.25 -37.37 -4.96
C LEU A 771 -15.34 -38.05 -4.12
N THR A 772 -16.03 -37.26 -3.31
CA THR A 772 -17.13 -37.73 -2.45
C THR A 772 -18.28 -36.74 -2.46
N ASP A 773 -19.50 -37.24 -2.22
CA ASP A 773 -20.69 -36.39 -2.08
C ASP A 773 -20.50 -35.31 -1.01
N GLN A 774 -19.76 -35.60 0.06
CA GLN A 774 -19.52 -34.62 1.11
C GLN A 774 -18.79 -33.39 0.56
N LEU A 775 -17.68 -33.58 -0.16
CA LEU A 775 -16.92 -32.48 -0.76
C LEU A 775 -17.80 -31.69 -1.73
N VAL A 776 -18.52 -32.39 -2.61
CA VAL A 776 -19.31 -31.78 -3.68
C VAL A 776 -20.54 -31.03 -3.16
N THR A 777 -21.22 -31.54 -2.15
CA THR A 777 -22.42 -30.91 -1.57
C THR A 777 -22.10 -29.78 -0.59
N GLN A 778 -20.82 -29.63 -0.23
CA GLN A 778 -20.32 -28.57 0.63
C GLN A 778 -19.59 -27.48 -0.17
N SER A 779 -19.54 -27.57 -1.50
CA SER A 779 -19.09 -26.46 -2.35
C SER A 779 -20.18 -25.40 -2.48
N ASP A 780 -19.76 -24.17 -2.75
CA ASP A 780 -20.67 -23.05 -3.01
C ASP A 780 -21.16 -23.03 -4.46
N SER A 781 -20.52 -23.83 -5.31
CA SER A 781 -20.82 -24.04 -6.75
C SER A 781 -22.02 -24.96 -7.04
N GLY A 782 -22.91 -25.21 -6.06
CA GLY A 782 -24.21 -25.86 -6.29
C GLY A 782 -24.13 -27.33 -6.66
N ASP A 783 -23.66 -28.17 -5.73
CA ASP A 783 -23.44 -29.62 -5.89
C ASP A 783 -22.48 -29.96 -7.05
N THR A 784 -21.54 -29.05 -7.35
CA THR A 784 -20.48 -29.24 -8.35
C THR A 784 -19.11 -28.93 -7.75
N ILE A 785 -18.11 -29.74 -8.07
CA ILE A 785 -16.71 -29.45 -7.73
C ILE A 785 -15.88 -29.33 -9.02
N ASN A 786 -14.99 -28.35 -9.06
CA ASN A 786 -14.06 -28.16 -10.15
C ASN A 786 -12.75 -28.86 -9.84
N VAL A 787 -12.21 -29.61 -10.80
CA VAL A 787 -10.93 -30.29 -10.69
C VAL A 787 -10.07 -29.87 -11.87
N VAL A 788 -8.91 -29.28 -11.57
CA VAL A 788 -8.04 -28.72 -12.60
C VAL A 788 -6.66 -29.34 -12.50
N ASN A 789 -6.18 -29.89 -13.60
CA ASN A 789 -4.79 -30.31 -13.78
C ASN A 789 -4.09 -29.33 -14.74
N ASN A 790 -3.75 -28.16 -14.21
CA ASN A 790 -3.05 -27.11 -14.91
C ASN A 790 -2.14 -26.40 -13.91
N ASP A 791 -0.83 -26.49 -14.14
CA ASP A 791 0.21 -25.84 -13.35
C ASP A 791 0.41 -24.37 -13.74
N GLY A 792 -0.45 -23.80 -14.59
CA GLY A 792 -0.47 -22.38 -14.92
C GLY A 792 0.62 -21.95 -15.89
N ASP A 793 1.69 -22.73 -16.02
CA ASP A 793 2.70 -22.57 -17.06
C ASP A 793 2.15 -23.11 -18.38
N LEU A 794 1.44 -22.24 -19.10
CA LEU A 794 0.99 -22.58 -20.44
C LEU A 794 2.19 -22.98 -21.33
N THR A 795 3.40 -22.50 -21.06
CA THR A 795 4.56 -22.57 -21.96
C THR A 795 5.40 -23.84 -21.88
N THR A 796 5.21 -24.70 -20.87
CA THR A 796 5.93 -25.98 -20.78
C THR A 796 4.98 -27.18 -20.76
N ASN A 797 5.28 -28.18 -21.59
CA ASN A 797 4.48 -29.42 -21.76
C ASN A 797 4.74 -30.43 -20.61
N ALA A 798 4.83 -29.96 -19.38
CA ALA A 798 5.41 -30.71 -18.27
C ALA A 798 4.39 -30.96 -17.14
N GLU A 799 3.17 -31.38 -17.50
CA GLU A 799 2.03 -31.45 -16.58
C GLU A 799 2.03 -32.75 -15.74
N ASN A 800 1.05 -32.92 -14.85
CA ASN A 800 0.93 -34.13 -14.02
C ASN A 800 0.03 -35.20 -14.66
N THR A 801 0.21 -36.47 -14.31
CA THR A 801 -0.82 -37.51 -14.52
C THR A 801 -1.88 -37.36 -13.44
N LEU A 802 -3.15 -37.16 -13.80
CA LEU A 802 -4.26 -37.12 -12.84
C LEU A 802 -5.32 -38.19 -13.15
N THR A 803 -5.68 -38.94 -12.12
CA THR A 803 -6.84 -39.83 -12.10
C THR A 803 -7.94 -39.23 -11.21
N VAL A 804 -9.12 -38.95 -11.78
CA VAL A 804 -10.29 -38.46 -11.04
C VAL A 804 -11.31 -39.59 -10.87
N ASP A 805 -11.50 -40.07 -9.64
CA ASP A 805 -12.46 -41.14 -9.33
C ASP A 805 -13.77 -40.57 -8.79
N THR A 806 -14.81 -40.64 -9.62
CA THR A 806 -16.15 -40.10 -9.31
C THR A 806 -17.10 -41.15 -8.74
N ARG A 807 -16.71 -42.43 -8.64
CA ARG A 807 -17.66 -43.54 -8.39
C ARG A 807 -18.40 -43.46 -7.05
N ALA A 808 -17.94 -42.63 -6.13
CA ALA A 808 -18.57 -42.40 -4.83
C ALA A 808 -19.59 -41.23 -4.84
N LEU A 809 -19.81 -40.59 -5.99
CA LEU A 809 -20.78 -39.50 -6.14
C LEU A 809 -22.20 -40.03 -6.40
N ALA A 810 -23.18 -39.31 -5.90
CA ALA A 810 -24.58 -39.46 -6.23
C ALA A 810 -24.89 -38.87 -7.62
N ALA A 811 -25.97 -39.32 -8.24
CA ALA A 811 -26.36 -38.84 -9.58
C ALA A 811 -26.66 -37.33 -9.64
N SER A 812 -26.94 -36.68 -8.51
CA SER A 812 -27.18 -35.24 -8.42
C SER A 812 -25.92 -34.41 -8.31
N SER A 813 -24.77 -35.03 -8.01
CA SER A 813 -23.49 -34.36 -7.86
C SER A 813 -22.70 -34.42 -9.16
N SER A 814 -22.06 -33.32 -9.52
CA SER A 814 -21.30 -33.19 -10.77
C SER A 814 -19.86 -32.76 -10.53
N VAL A 815 -19.03 -33.03 -11.54
CA VAL A 815 -17.63 -32.62 -11.58
C VAL A 815 -17.40 -31.88 -12.88
N THR A 816 -16.69 -30.76 -12.80
CA THR A 816 -16.05 -30.16 -13.97
C THR A 816 -14.56 -30.47 -13.92
N PHE A 817 -14.10 -31.37 -14.78
CA PHE A 817 -12.69 -31.71 -14.90
C PHE A 817 -12.07 -30.98 -16.09
N THR A 818 -10.97 -30.28 -15.86
CA THR A 818 -10.14 -29.66 -16.89
C THR A 818 -8.73 -30.24 -16.80
N GLY A 819 -8.33 -31.00 -17.82
CA GLY A 819 -7.01 -31.58 -17.97
C GLY A 819 -5.94 -30.58 -18.44
N ALA A 820 -4.76 -31.12 -18.74
CA ALA A 820 -3.57 -30.36 -19.13
C ALA A 820 -3.75 -29.63 -20.48
N ASN A 821 -3.39 -28.33 -20.51
CA ASN A 821 -3.46 -27.51 -21.71
C ASN A 821 -2.05 -27.14 -22.19
N GLY A 822 -1.44 -27.93 -23.07
CA GLY A 822 -0.19 -27.48 -23.70
C GLY A 822 -0.44 -26.23 -24.56
N ASP A 823 0.42 -25.21 -24.51
CA ASP A 823 0.33 -23.93 -25.27
C ASP A 823 0.29 -24.03 -26.81
N GLY A 824 0.16 -25.23 -27.37
CA GLY A 824 0.33 -25.44 -28.80
C GLY A 824 1.76 -25.20 -29.27
N SER A 825 2.75 -25.07 -28.37
CA SER A 825 4.15 -25.10 -28.75
C SER A 825 4.57 -26.53 -29.08
N PHE A 826 5.20 -26.61 -30.25
CA PHE A 826 5.46 -27.81 -31.03
C PHE A 826 6.54 -28.74 -30.44
N ALA A 827 6.78 -28.68 -29.12
CA ALA A 827 7.78 -29.50 -28.46
C ALA A 827 7.27 -30.94 -28.27
N LEU A 828 7.91 -31.87 -28.99
CA LEU A 828 7.64 -33.31 -29.07
C LEU A 828 7.89 -34.06 -27.73
N GLY A 829 7.23 -33.67 -26.66
CA GLY A 829 7.28 -34.32 -25.34
C GLY A 829 6.12 -35.30 -25.14
N ALA A 830 6.32 -36.33 -24.29
CA ALA A 830 5.27 -37.25 -23.89
C ALA A 830 4.23 -36.53 -23.03
N ARG A 831 2.99 -36.42 -23.52
CA ARG A 831 1.86 -35.87 -22.78
C ARG A 831 1.39 -36.88 -21.74
N ASN A 832 1.12 -36.41 -20.52
CA ASN A 832 0.72 -37.29 -19.42
C ASN A 832 -0.77 -37.62 -19.53
N ALA A 833 -1.08 -38.92 -19.57
CA ALA A 833 -2.45 -39.40 -19.70
C ALA A 833 -3.32 -39.00 -18.50
N GLN A 834 -4.49 -38.46 -18.77
CA GLN A 834 -5.52 -38.18 -17.77
C GLN A 834 -6.51 -39.33 -17.73
N THR A 835 -6.97 -39.72 -16.53
CA THR A 835 -7.98 -40.77 -16.38
C THR A 835 -9.17 -40.27 -15.58
N VAL A 836 -10.38 -40.39 -16.11
CA VAL A 836 -11.61 -40.15 -15.34
C VAL A 836 -12.31 -41.47 -15.14
N ILE A 837 -12.60 -41.82 -13.88
CA ILE A 837 -13.28 -43.06 -13.50
C ILE A 837 -14.75 -42.78 -13.20
N LEU A 838 -15.64 -43.46 -13.91
CA LEU A 838 -17.09 -43.38 -13.82
C LEU A 838 -17.72 -44.74 -13.45
N ASN A 839 -19.00 -44.71 -13.10
CA ASN A 839 -19.90 -45.87 -13.05
C ASN A 839 -21.26 -45.48 -13.65
N ASP A 840 -22.22 -46.39 -13.68
CA ASP A 840 -23.58 -46.14 -14.19
C ASP A 840 -24.29 -44.93 -13.53
N VAL A 841 -23.95 -44.61 -12.28
CA VAL A 841 -24.55 -43.49 -11.55
C VAL A 841 -23.98 -42.15 -12.03
N THR A 842 -22.68 -42.09 -12.32
CA THR A 842 -21.97 -40.86 -12.69
C THR A 842 -21.79 -40.66 -14.20
N ALA A 843 -21.96 -41.71 -15.00
CA ALA A 843 -22.08 -41.61 -16.45
C ALA A 843 -23.52 -41.22 -16.83
N ASN A 844 -23.92 -39.97 -16.52
CA ASN A 844 -25.31 -39.51 -16.63
C ASN A 844 -25.47 -38.16 -17.37
N GLY A 845 -24.38 -37.61 -17.93
CA GLY A 845 -24.34 -36.35 -18.67
C GLY A 845 -24.22 -35.08 -17.82
N ASN A 846 -24.25 -35.18 -16.48
CA ASN A 846 -24.11 -34.01 -15.60
C ASN A 846 -22.65 -33.55 -15.43
N ASN A 847 -21.69 -34.45 -15.61
CA ASN A 847 -20.27 -34.10 -15.54
C ASN A 847 -19.84 -33.34 -16.79
N VAL A 848 -18.93 -32.38 -16.62
CA VAL A 848 -18.22 -31.70 -17.71
C VAL A 848 -16.78 -32.19 -17.67
N LEU A 849 -16.35 -32.93 -18.67
CA LEU A 849 -15.07 -33.64 -18.65
C LEU A 849 -14.24 -33.23 -19.86
N ASP A 850 -13.14 -32.53 -19.63
CA ASP A 850 -12.17 -32.19 -20.66
C ASP A 850 -10.83 -32.81 -20.29
N GLY A 851 -10.38 -33.80 -21.07
CA GLY A 851 -9.07 -34.43 -20.89
C GLY A 851 -7.87 -33.49 -21.17
N GLY A 852 -8.10 -32.34 -21.82
CA GLY A 852 -7.06 -31.42 -22.26
C GLY A 852 -6.51 -31.76 -23.66
N ASP A 853 -5.25 -31.40 -23.93
CA ASP A 853 -4.52 -31.72 -25.18
C ASP A 853 -5.13 -31.19 -26.48
N VAL A 854 -5.56 -29.92 -26.46
CA VAL A 854 -6.01 -29.20 -27.66
C VAL A 854 -4.92 -29.18 -28.75
N ASN A 855 -5.32 -29.48 -30.00
CA ASN A 855 -4.50 -29.51 -31.23
C ASN A 855 -3.77 -30.83 -31.59
N VAL A 856 -4.16 -31.97 -31.01
CA VAL A 856 -3.58 -33.26 -31.39
C VAL A 856 -4.42 -33.92 -32.48
N VAL A 857 -3.96 -33.85 -33.73
CA VAL A 857 -4.62 -34.54 -34.85
C VAL A 857 -4.48 -36.06 -34.65
N SER A 858 -5.56 -36.73 -34.28
CA SER A 858 -5.62 -38.18 -34.39
C SER A 858 -5.56 -38.55 -35.88
N GLU A 859 -4.48 -39.25 -36.23
CA GLU A 859 -4.33 -40.14 -37.38
C GLU A 859 -4.66 -39.61 -38.81
N TYR A 860 -3.62 -39.50 -39.63
CA TYR A 860 -3.71 -39.27 -41.07
C TYR A 860 -3.67 -40.60 -41.83
N VAL A 861 -4.64 -40.87 -42.71
CA VAL A 861 -4.65 -42.13 -43.49
C VAL A 861 -3.93 -41.93 -44.83
N ALA A 862 -2.85 -42.69 -45.06
CA ALA A 862 -2.14 -42.72 -46.33
C ALA A 862 -2.07 -44.13 -46.94
N ASN A 863 -2.78 -44.37 -48.05
CA ASN A 863 -2.75 -45.63 -48.80
C ASN A 863 -2.98 -46.90 -47.94
N GLY A 864 -3.96 -46.87 -47.02
CA GLY A 864 -4.28 -48.01 -46.16
C GLY A 864 -3.20 -48.32 -45.12
N ARG A 865 -2.39 -47.34 -44.73
CA ARG A 865 -1.49 -47.41 -43.57
C ARG A 865 -1.68 -46.19 -42.68
N ASN A 866 -1.92 -46.47 -41.40
CA ASN A 866 -2.11 -45.53 -40.31
C ASN A 866 -0.85 -44.69 -40.05
N VAL A 867 -1.00 -43.37 -39.98
CA VAL A 867 0.04 -42.42 -39.62
C VAL A 867 -0.45 -41.58 -38.45
N SER A 868 0.11 -41.72 -37.25
CA SER A 868 -0.11 -40.75 -36.18
C SER A 868 0.45 -39.38 -36.60
N GLY A 869 -0.37 -38.34 -36.55
CA GLY A 869 -0.01 -36.98 -36.97
C GLY A 869 0.38 -36.10 -35.80
N GLY A 870 1.51 -35.40 -35.89
CA GLY A 870 1.78 -34.22 -35.06
C GLY A 870 0.92 -33.02 -35.47
N ALA A 871 0.68 -32.11 -34.52
CA ALA A 871 -0.16 -30.92 -34.67
C ALA A 871 0.11 -30.11 -35.96
N ASN A 872 -0.96 -29.77 -36.70
CA ASN A 872 -0.98 -28.85 -37.85
C ASN A 872 -0.19 -29.24 -39.12
N ALA A 873 0.11 -30.52 -39.34
CA ALA A 873 0.90 -30.92 -40.50
C ALA A 873 0.10 -30.89 -41.83
N THR A 874 0.18 -29.78 -42.58
CA THR A 874 -0.12 -29.79 -44.03
C THR A 874 1.02 -30.46 -44.80
N PHE A 875 0.94 -31.76 -45.03
CA PHE A 875 1.97 -32.49 -45.77
C PHE A 875 1.89 -32.19 -47.27
N ALA A 876 2.91 -31.54 -47.82
CA ALA A 876 2.98 -31.24 -49.25
C ALA A 876 3.21 -32.50 -50.14
N THR A 877 3.76 -33.60 -49.58
CA THR A 877 4.05 -34.86 -50.28
C THR A 877 4.14 -36.07 -49.34
N GLN A 878 3.74 -37.26 -49.81
CA GLN A 878 3.78 -38.55 -49.09
C GLN A 878 5.12 -38.86 -48.39
N ALA A 879 6.26 -38.60 -49.03
CA ALA A 879 7.58 -38.91 -48.47
C ALA A 879 7.96 -38.07 -47.23
N ALA A 880 7.30 -36.93 -47.03
CA ALA A 880 7.50 -36.10 -45.84
C ALA A 880 6.66 -36.62 -44.65
N ALA A 881 5.48 -37.19 -44.91
CA ALA A 881 4.64 -37.83 -43.89
C ALA A 881 5.31 -39.10 -43.34
N ASP A 882 5.83 -39.96 -44.22
CA ASP A 882 6.50 -41.21 -43.81
C ASP A 882 7.77 -40.99 -42.97
N ALA A 883 8.52 -39.90 -43.23
CA ALA A 883 9.71 -39.54 -42.48
C ALA A 883 9.40 -38.95 -41.10
N GLN A 884 8.26 -38.26 -40.99
CA GLN A 884 7.78 -37.68 -39.75
C GLN A 884 7.16 -38.76 -38.85
N TYR A 885 6.41 -39.73 -39.39
CA TYR A 885 5.92 -40.92 -38.66
C TYR A 885 7.04 -41.68 -37.92
N VAL A 886 8.14 -41.99 -38.62
CA VAL A 886 9.27 -42.69 -38.01
C VAL A 886 9.96 -41.82 -36.95
N ALA A 887 9.90 -40.48 -37.09
CA ALA A 887 10.45 -39.56 -36.11
C ALA A 887 9.54 -39.43 -34.88
N ASP A 888 8.22 -39.34 -35.06
CA ASP A 888 7.22 -39.15 -34.00
C ASP A 888 7.04 -40.42 -33.16
N VAL A 889 6.95 -41.60 -33.80
CA VAL A 889 6.94 -42.90 -33.11
C VAL A 889 8.28 -43.19 -32.43
N ALA A 890 9.41 -42.80 -33.02
CA ALA A 890 10.71 -42.95 -32.36
C ALA A 890 10.95 -41.91 -31.25
N ALA A 891 10.19 -40.81 -31.24
CA ALA A 891 10.21 -39.77 -30.20
C ALA A 891 9.21 -40.05 -29.06
N GLY A 892 8.26 -40.97 -29.23
CA GLY A 892 7.26 -41.32 -28.22
C GLY A 892 6.11 -40.31 -28.10
N THR A 893 5.88 -39.50 -29.14
CA THR A 893 4.76 -38.55 -29.20
C THR A 893 3.50 -39.27 -29.67
N GLU A 894 2.70 -39.74 -28.72
CA GLU A 894 1.37 -40.31 -28.97
C GLU A 894 0.30 -39.20 -29.05
N GLY A 895 -0.85 -39.53 -29.64
CA GLY A 895 -2.00 -38.64 -29.74
C GLY A 895 -2.62 -38.33 -28.37
N ASN A 896 -3.85 -37.79 -28.35
CA ASN A 896 -4.68 -37.80 -27.13
C ASN A 896 -4.64 -39.22 -26.54
N ASN A 897 -4.15 -39.37 -25.31
CA ASN A 897 -3.98 -40.66 -24.62
C ASN A 897 -4.81 -40.74 -23.33
N ASN A 898 -5.81 -39.86 -23.21
CA ASN A 898 -6.68 -39.77 -22.05
C ASN A 898 -7.71 -40.92 -22.05
N VAL A 899 -8.00 -41.42 -20.85
CA VAL A 899 -8.81 -42.61 -20.64
C VAL A 899 -10.08 -42.27 -19.85
N LEU A 900 -11.23 -42.59 -20.43
CA LEU A 900 -12.49 -42.66 -19.71
C LEU A 900 -12.71 -44.09 -19.23
N GLN A 901 -12.57 -44.34 -17.93
CA GLN A 901 -12.70 -45.67 -17.35
C GLN A 901 -14.08 -45.85 -16.71
N ILE A 902 -14.85 -46.83 -17.15
CA ILE A 902 -16.22 -47.07 -16.68
C ILE A 902 -16.30 -48.43 -15.99
N PHE A 903 -16.83 -48.49 -14.77
CA PHE A 903 -16.87 -49.70 -13.97
C PHE A 903 -18.23 -50.39 -13.96
N ASN A 904 -18.19 -51.72 -14.16
CA ASN A 904 -19.31 -52.66 -14.03
C ASN A 904 -20.50 -52.33 -14.94
N THR A 905 -21.65 -53.00 -14.74
CA THR A 905 -22.85 -52.79 -15.56
C THR A 905 -23.16 -51.31 -15.70
N SER A 906 -23.18 -50.82 -16.93
CA SER A 906 -23.35 -49.40 -17.27
C SER A 906 -24.13 -49.24 -18.57
N GLU A 907 -25.02 -48.24 -18.63
CA GLU A 907 -25.66 -47.79 -19.86
C GLU A 907 -25.16 -46.40 -20.23
N VAL A 908 -24.23 -46.32 -21.20
CA VAL A 908 -23.62 -45.07 -21.65
C VAL A 908 -24.17 -44.70 -23.02
N THR A 909 -24.87 -43.58 -23.08
CA THR A 909 -25.49 -43.04 -24.28
C THR A 909 -24.76 -41.78 -24.75
N VAL A 910 -25.08 -41.32 -25.96
CA VAL A 910 -24.61 -40.03 -26.48
C VAL A 910 -24.99 -38.85 -25.57
N GLY A 911 -26.07 -38.97 -24.78
CA GLY A 911 -26.47 -37.95 -23.81
C GLY A 911 -25.53 -37.90 -22.60
N ASP A 912 -24.99 -39.05 -22.20
CA ASP A 912 -24.11 -39.16 -21.03
C ASP A 912 -22.70 -38.64 -21.33
N LEU A 913 -22.32 -38.66 -22.61
CA LEU A 913 -21.03 -38.19 -23.13
C LEU A 913 -21.10 -36.77 -23.74
N ALA A 914 -22.27 -36.11 -23.69
CA ALA A 914 -22.50 -34.85 -24.40
C ALA A 914 -21.59 -33.69 -23.94
N ASN A 915 -21.09 -33.75 -22.71
CA ASN A 915 -20.18 -32.75 -22.12
C ASN A 915 -18.78 -33.35 -21.87
N THR A 916 -18.41 -34.40 -22.60
CA THR A 916 -17.13 -35.10 -22.48
C THR A 916 -16.32 -34.92 -23.76
N GLN A 917 -15.06 -34.53 -23.61
CA GLN A 917 -14.16 -34.29 -24.73
C GLN A 917 -12.73 -34.71 -24.41
N ASN A 918 -11.97 -34.99 -25.46
CA ASN A 918 -10.54 -35.32 -25.38
C ASN A 918 -10.24 -36.55 -24.51
N PHE A 919 -10.99 -37.63 -24.67
CA PHE A 919 -10.74 -39.00 -24.19
C PHE A 919 -10.74 -39.99 -25.36
N SER A 920 -9.57 -40.28 -25.93
CA SER A 920 -9.42 -41.18 -27.09
C SER A 920 -9.63 -42.66 -26.76
N THR A 921 -9.72 -43.00 -25.46
CA THR A 921 -9.90 -44.37 -24.99
C THR A 921 -11.05 -44.47 -24.00
N ILE A 922 -11.98 -45.39 -24.24
CA ILE A 922 -13.01 -45.80 -23.30
C ILE A 922 -12.69 -47.22 -22.79
N ASN A 923 -12.42 -47.35 -21.50
CA ASN A 923 -12.12 -48.63 -20.87
C ASN A 923 -13.25 -49.05 -19.94
N PHE A 924 -13.99 -50.08 -20.33
CA PHE A 924 -14.91 -50.74 -19.43
C PHE A 924 -14.17 -51.75 -18.57
N THR A 925 -14.40 -51.73 -17.26
CA THR A 925 -13.75 -52.63 -16.30
C THR A 925 -14.79 -53.39 -15.49
N ASN A 926 -14.74 -54.72 -15.53
CA ASN A 926 -15.52 -55.55 -14.63
C ASN A 926 -14.69 -55.99 -13.42
N ASP A 927 -15.00 -55.44 -12.26
CA ASP A 927 -14.32 -55.77 -11.00
C ASP A 927 -15.16 -56.67 -10.07
N GLN A 928 -16.25 -57.25 -10.57
CA GLN A 928 -17.19 -58.07 -9.81
C GLN A 928 -17.19 -59.53 -10.30
N ALA A 929 -17.43 -60.47 -9.38
CA ALA A 929 -17.54 -61.90 -9.69
C ALA A 929 -18.90 -62.26 -10.32
N ALA A 930 -19.30 -61.53 -11.35
CA ALA A 930 -20.53 -61.72 -12.11
C ALA A 930 -20.35 -61.20 -13.54
N VAL A 931 -21.14 -61.75 -14.46
CA VAL A 931 -21.28 -61.20 -15.82
C VAL A 931 -21.82 -59.77 -15.71
N GLN A 932 -21.12 -58.79 -16.27
CA GLN A 932 -21.58 -57.40 -16.37
C GLN A 932 -22.03 -57.11 -17.80
N THR A 933 -23.03 -56.27 -17.98
CA THR A 933 -23.47 -55.83 -19.32
C THR A 933 -23.14 -54.36 -19.49
N LEU A 934 -22.39 -54.04 -20.54
CA LEU A 934 -21.83 -52.73 -20.80
C LEU A 934 -22.44 -52.24 -22.11
N ASN A 935 -23.32 -51.24 -22.08
CA ASN A 935 -23.93 -50.71 -23.29
C ASN A 935 -23.30 -49.36 -23.62
N LEU A 936 -22.85 -49.19 -24.87
CA LEU A 936 -22.30 -47.95 -25.39
C LEU A 936 -23.01 -47.57 -26.69
N THR A 937 -23.57 -46.37 -26.77
CA THR A 937 -24.11 -45.81 -28.02
C THR A 937 -23.30 -44.61 -28.46
N LEU A 938 -22.89 -44.58 -29.73
CA LEU A 938 -22.05 -43.52 -30.30
C LEU A 938 -22.68 -42.91 -31.55
N ASP A 939 -22.37 -41.64 -31.78
CA ASP A 939 -22.62 -40.93 -33.03
C ASP A 939 -21.40 -40.10 -33.44
N ASN A 940 -21.47 -39.50 -34.63
CA ASN A 940 -20.38 -38.68 -35.16
C ASN A 940 -19.94 -37.58 -34.19
N ALA A 941 -20.88 -36.85 -33.59
CA ALA A 941 -20.55 -35.70 -32.74
C ALA A 941 -19.86 -36.14 -31.45
N THR A 942 -20.28 -37.27 -30.90
CA THR A 942 -19.69 -37.84 -29.68
C THR A 942 -18.27 -38.33 -29.95
N VAL A 943 -18.04 -39.05 -31.05
CA VAL A 943 -16.69 -39.54 -31.40
C VAL A 943 -15.74 -38.39 -31.69
N ASP A 944 -16.19 -37.39 -32.47
CA ASP A 944 -15.45 -36.15 -32.79
C ASP A 944 -15.02 -35.44 -31.49
N SER A 945 -15.96 -35.22 -30.56
CA SER A 945 -15.70 -34.59 -29.27
C SER A 945 -14.69 -35.38 -28.41
N LEU A 946 -14.84 -36.71 -28.36
CA LEU A 946 -13.99 -37.57 -27.54
C LEU A 946 -12.56 -37.65 -28.07
N VAL A 947 -12.36 -37.76 -29.37
CA VAL A 947 -11.02 -37.98 -29.92
C VAL A 947 -10.27 -36.65 -30.10
N ASP A 948 -10.88 -35.68 -30.78
CA ASP A 948 -10.31 -34.34 -31.00
C ASP A 948 -11.42 -33.28 -31.17
N ALA A 949 -11.88 -32.69 -30.07
CA ALA A 949 -12.89 -31.62 -30.11
C ALA A 949 -12.41 -30.34 -30.81
N SER A 950 -11.11 -30.19 -31.08
CA SER A 950 -10.52 -28.98 -31.65
C SER A 950 -10.46 -28.99 -33.19
N HIS A 951 -10.63 -30.17 -33.80
CA HIS A 951 -10.72 -30.34 -35.24
C HIS A 951 -12.03 -31.00 -35.63
N THR A 952 -12.30 -31.05 -36.94
CA THR A 952 -13.45 -31.78 -37.46
C THR A 952 -12.92 -32.93 -38.29
N ALA A 953 -13.35 -34.15 -37.97
CA ALA A 953 -12.93 -35.34 -38.68
C ALA A 953 -13.19 -35.26 -40.20
N THR A 954 -12.26 -35.77 -41.00
CA THR A 954 -12.39 -35.86 -42.48
C THR A 954 -11.92 -37.21 -42.99
N ALA A 955 -12.20 -37.51 -44.27
CA ALA A 955 -11.72 -38.76 -44.87
C ALA A 955 -10.18 -38.85 -44.98
N GLU A 956 -9.48 -37.72 -44.88
CA GLU A 956 -8.02 -37.65 -44.88
C GLU A 956 -7.42 -37.60 -43.47
N GLN A 957 -8.17 -37.15 -42.48
CA GLN A 957 -7.79 -37.03 -41.07
C GLN A 957 -8.83 -37.82 -40.26
N VAL A 958 -8.58 -39.13 -40.15
CA VAL A 958 -9.53 -40.08 -39.57
C VAL A 958 -9.30 -40.11 -38.08
N GLU A 959 -10.36 -39.94 -37.30
CA GLU A 959 -10.23 -39.97 -35.85
C GLU A 959 -10.54 -41.37 -35.32
N THR A 960 -9.60 -41.91 -34.55
CA THR A 960 -9.68 -43.29 -34.04
C THR A 960 -10.01 -43.29 -32.55
N LEU A 961 -11.15 -43.89 -32.19
CA LEU A 961 -11.57 -44.10 -30.81
C LEU A 961 -11.31 -45.55 -30.40
N THR A 962 -10.58 -45.75 -29.30
CA THR A 962 -10.34 -47.09 -28.74
C THR A 962 -11.35 -47.41 -27.66
N ILE A 963 -11.97 -48.59 -27.73
CA ILE A 963 -12.96 -49.08 -26.77
C ILE A 963 -12.53 -50.48 -26.34
N THR A 964 -12.31 -50.67 -25.03
CA THR A 964 -11.84 -51.95 -24.52
C THR A 964 -12.69 -52.40 -23.33
N ALA A 965 -13.13 -53.66 -23.33
CA ALA A 965 -13.62 -54.34 -22.15
C ALA A 965 -12.45 -55.04 -21.43
N ASN A 966 -12.42 -54.95 -20.10
CA ASN A 966 -11.37 -55.53 -19.27
C ASN A 966 -12.00 -56.30 -18.11
N ASP A 967 -11.91 -57.62 -18.15
CA ASP A 967 -12.28 -58.51 -17.06
C ASP A 967 -11.16 -58.57 -16.03
N ASN A 968 -11.51 -58.34 -14.77
CA ASN A 968 -10.54 -58.43 -13.70
C ASN A 968 -10.09 -59.89 -13.50
N ALA A 969 -8.93 -60.23 -14.05
CA ALA A 969 -8.32 -61.56 -13.96
C ALA A 969 -8.10 -62.06 -12.51
N ILE A 970 -8.13 -61.17 -11.51
CA ILE A 970 -8.02 -61.52 -10.08
C ILE A 970 -9.36 -62.01 -9.52
N VAL A 971 -10.49 -61.61 -10.11
CA VAL A 971 -11.85 -61.92 -9.66
C VAL A 971 -12.44 -63.03 -10.54
N PRO A 972 -12.41 -64.31 -10.10
CA PRO A 972 -12.84 -65.42 -10.96
C PRO A 972 -14.32 -65.29 -11.32
N GLY A 973 -14.63 -65.32 -12.62
CA GLY A 973 -15.99 -65.17 -13.15
C GLY A 973 -16.42 -63.73 -13.42
N ALA A 974 -15.51 -62.75 -13.28
CA ALA A 974 -15.67 -61.45 -13.94
C ALA A 974 -15.63 -61.69 -15.46
N THR A 975 -16.77 -61.48 -16.11
CA THR A 975 -16.96 -61.57 -17.57
C THR A 975 -17.76 -60.37 -18.02
N SER A 976 -17.40 -59.76 -19.14
CA SER A 976 -18.00 -58.51 -19.60
C SER A 976 -18.70 -58.72 -20.93
N ASN A 977 -20.01 -58.46 -20.99
CA ASN A 977 -20.76 -58.41 -22.25
C ASN A 977 -20.78 -56.97 -22.75
N LEU A 978 -19.87 -56.63 -23.65
CA LEU A 978 -19.75 -55.33 -24.31
C LEU A 978 -20.72 -55.23 -25.50
N ASN A 979 -21.65 -54.29 -25.42
CA ASN A 979 -22.63 -53.98 -26.46
C ASN A 979 -22.36 -52.58 -27.01
N VAL A 980 -21.65 -52.48 -28.14
CA VAL A 980 -21.38 -51.22 -28.83
C VAL A 980 -22.39 -51.01 -29.97
N GLN A 981 -23.02 -49.84 -30.00
CA GLN A 981 -23.96 -49.41 -31.02
C GLN A 981 -23.48 -48.12 -31.68
N ALA A 982 -22.64 -48.24 -32.71
CA ALA A 982 -22.06 -47.11 -33.42
C ALA A 982 -22.46 -47.03 -34.92
N GLY A 983 -23.53 -47.72 -35.34
CA GLY A 983 -23.96 -47.75 -36.76
C GLY A 983 -24.35 -46.40 -37.40
N THR A 984 -24.34 -45.29 -36.64
CA THR A 984 -24.49 -43.91 -37.16
C THR A 984 -23.17 -43.16 -37.31
N VAL A 985 -22.06 -43.74 -36.87
CA VAL A 985 -20.70 -43.22 -37.04
C VAL A 985 -20.31 -43.33 -38.52
N GLY A 986 -19.74 -42.26 -39.07
CA GLY A 986 -19.41 -42.08 -40.48
C GLY A 986 -17.96 -42.41 -40.81
N ALA A 987 -17.67 -42.64 -42.10
CA ALA A 987 -16.37 -43.11 -42.62
C ALA A 987 -15.16 -42.17 -42.42
N GLN A 988 -15.36 -41.02 -41.75
CA GLN A 988 -14.28 -40.17 -41.28
C GLN A 988 -13.76 -40.55 -39.89
N PHE A 989 -14.34 -41.58 -39.27
CA PHE A 989 -13.92 -42.14 -38.00
C PHE A 989 -13.47 -43.61 -38.18
N SER A 990 -12.72 -44.11 -37.22
CA SER A 990 -12.40 -45.53 -37.06
C SER A 990 -12.59 -45.93 -35.59
N LEU A 991 -13.19 -47.08 -35.34
CA LEU A 991 -13.30 -47.65 -34.00
C LEU A 991 -12.37 -48.85 -33.86
N ASN A 992 -11.55 -48.83 -32.81
CA ASN A 992 -10.83 -50.01 -32.35
C ASN A 992 -11.54 -50.59 -31.13
N VAL A 993 -12.35 -51.62 -31.34
CA VAL A 993 -13.19 -52.23 -30.30
C VAL A 993 -12.62 -53.59 -29.92
N THR A 994 -12.31 -53.77 -28.64
CA THR A 994 -11.82 -55.03 -28.08
C THR A 994 -12.75 -55.48 -26.95
N GLY A 995 -13.39 -56.64 -27.15
CA GLY A 995 -14.13 -57.37 -26.13
C GLY A 995 -13.23 -58.12 -25.15
N ASP A 996 -13.82 -58.93 -24.26
CA ASP A 996 -13.06 -59.80 -23.34
C ASP A 996 -13.73 -61.18 -23.20
N GLY A 997 -14.02 -61.70 -22.00
CA GLY A 997 -14.49 -63.08 -21.81
C GLY A 997 -16.02 -63.28 -21.89
N GLY A 998 -16.79 -62.25 -22.25
CA GLY A 998 -18.26 -62.30 -22.33
C GLY A 998 -18.78 -62.50 -23.75
N ALA A 999 -20.11 -62.50 -23.91
CA ALA A 999 -20.74 -62.56 -25.23
C ALA A 999 -21.09 -61.14 -25.69
N ASP A 1000 -20.33 -60.65 -26.65
CA ASP A 1000 -20.30 -59.25 -27.06
C ASP A 1000 -21.14 -58.98 -28.30
N VAL A 1001 -21.67 -57.76 -28.42
CA VAL A 1001 -22.45 -57.30 -29.58
C VAL A 1001 -21.88 -55.97 -30.05
N ILE A 1002 -21.04 -56.01 -31.08
CA ILE A 1002 -20.29 -54.85 -31.56
C ILE A 1002 -20.78 -54.44 -32.94
N VAL A 1003 -21.18 -53.17 -33.06
CA VAL A 1003 -21.46 -52.48 -34.32
C VAL A 1003 -20.56 -51.25 -34.41
N ALA A 1004 -19.54 -51.28 -35.26
CA ALA A 1004 -18.43 -50.31 -35.25
C ALA A 1004 -18.69 -49.02 -36.06
N GLY A 1005 -19.43 -49.09 -37.17
CA GLY A 1005 -19.90 -47.90 -37.90
C GLY A 1005 -19.41 -47.90 -39.35
N ALA A 1006 -19.46 -46.76 -40.03
CA ALA A 1006 -18.73 -46.65 -41.30
C ALA A 1006 -17.30 -46.20 -40.99
N GLY A 1007 -16.30 -46.74 -41.69
CA GLY A 1007 -14.90 -46.52 -41.33
C GLY A 1007 -14.03 -47.69 -41.76
N ALA A 1008 -12.75 -47.65 -41.40
CA ALA A 1008 -11.92 -48.86 -41.41
C ALA A 1008 -11.74 -49.27 -39.96
N ASP A 1009 -12.63 -50.12 -39.45
CA ASP A 1009 -12.73 -50.45 -38.04
C ASP A 1009 -11.90 -51.70 -37.69
N ILE A 1010 -11.44 -51.78 -36.44
CA ILE A 1010 -10.76 -52.98 -35.92
C ILE A 1010 -11.62 -53.54 -34.80
N ILE A 1011 -12.08 -54.79 -34.95
CA ILE A 1011 -13.02 -55.42 -34.04
C ILE A 1011 -12.43 -56.74 -33.55
N THR A 1012 -12.17 -56.83 -32.25
CA THR A 1012 -11.78 -58.07 -31.57
C THR A 1012 -12.93 -58.49 -30.65
N GLY A 1013 -13.56 -59.64 -30.90
CA GLY A 1013 -14.63 -60.17 -30.05
C GLY A 1013 -14.12 -60.63 -28.68
N GLY A 1014 -12.95 -61.27 -28.65
CA GLY A 1014 -12.41 -61.85 -27.43
C GLY A 1014 -12.95 -63.26 -27.20
N GLY A 1015 -12.97 -63.70 -25.94
CA GLY A 1015 -13.50 -64.99 -25.56
C GLY A 1015 -15.01 -64.95 -25.40
N GLY A 1016 -15.79 -65.65 -26.21
CA GLY A 1016 -17.23 -65.41 -26.18
C GLY A 1016 -17.98 -66.17 -27.25
N ALA A 1017 -19.22 -65.73 -27.47
CA ALA A 1017 -19.97 -66.06 -28.66
C ALA A 1017 -20.49 -64.74 -29.20
N ASP A 1018 -19.64 -64.07 -29.98
CA ASP A 1018 -19.79 -62.63 -30.22
C ASP A 1018 -20.57 -62.37 -31.50
N THR A 1019 -21.23 -61.21 -31.57
CA THR A 1019 -21.92 -60.72 -32.77
C THR A 1019 -21.25 -59.45 -33.23
N LEU A 1020 -20.51 -59.53 -34.34
CA LEU A 1020 -19.64 -58.48 -34.84
C LEU A 1020 -20.20 -57.92 -36.15
N THR A 1021 -20.24 -56.60 -36.27
CA THR A 1021 -20.74 -55.88 -37.45
C THR A 1021 -19.79 -54.74 -37.74
N GLY A 1022 -19.11 -54.81 -38.88
CA GLY A 1022 -18.19 -53.76 -39.33
C GLY A 1022 -18.98 -52.54 -39.78
N SER A 1023 -19.95 -52.76 -40.66
CA SER A 1023 -20.75 -51.83 -41.46
C SER A 1023 -20.13 -51.46 -42.79
N ALA A 1024 -19.62 -50.23 -42.98
CA ALA A 1024 -19.24 -49.77 -44.31
C ALA A 1024 -17.82 -49.23 -44.32
N GLY A 1025 -16.94 -49.94 -44.99
CA GLY A 1025 -15.56 -49.56 -45.25
C GLY A 1025 -14.71 -50.81 -45.20
N ASN A 1026 -13.46 -50.70 -44.77
CA ASN A 1026 -12.52 -51.82 -44.81
C ASN A 1026 -12.24 -52.29 -43.38
N ASP A 1027 -13.07 -53.19 -42.89
CA ASP A 1027 -13.07 -53.57 -41.48
C ASP A 1027 -12.19 -54.81 -41.24
N SER A 1028 -11.49 -54.83 -40.11
CA SER A 1028 -10.63 -55.92 -39.68
C SER A 1028 -11.22 -56.62 -38.45
N PHE A 1029 -11.63 -57.88 -38.63
CA PHE A 1029 -12.11 -58.73 -37.55
C PHE A 1029 -10.92 -59.56 -37.04
N VAL A 1030 -10.38 -59.17 -35.88
CA VAL A 1030 -9.22 -59.80 -35.28
C VAL A 1030 -9.65 -61.03 -34.49
N VAL A 1031 -8.99 -62.15 -34.76
CA VAL A 1031 -9.34 -63.44 -34.17
C VAL A 1031 -8.10 -64.16 -33.66
N ALA A 1032 -8.09 -64.46 -32.36
CA ALA A 1032 -7.02 -65.14 -31.65
C ALA A 1032 -7.42 -66.55 -31.18
N ALA A 1033 -6.41 -67.33 -30.77
CA ALA A 1033 -6.60 -68.69 -30.31
C ALA A 1033 -7.39 -68.72 -28.99
N GLY A 1034 -8.59 -69.30 -29.04
CA GLY A 1034 -9.47 -69.46 -27.88
C GLY A 1034 -10.60 -68.43 -27.77
N ASP A 1035 -10.72 -67.53 -28.76
CA ASP A 1035 -11.76 -66.49 -28.82
C ASP A 1035 -13.15 -67.11 -28.98
N SER A 1036 -13.30 -68.07 -29.90
CA SER A 1036 -14.55 -68.80 -30.09
C SER A 1036 -14.51 -70.17 -29.40
N VAL A 1037 -15.36 -70.37 -28.38
CA VAL A 1037 -15.47 -71.66 -27.67
C VAL A 1037 -16.66 -72.46 -28.19
N GLU A 1038 -16.43 -73.36 -29.16
CA GLU A 1038 -17.48 -74.30 -29.57
C GLU A 1038 -17.87 -75.22 -28.39
N SER A 1039 -19.12 -75.13 -27.91
CA SER A 1039 -19.63 -75.88 -26.75
C SER A 1039 -19.87 -77.39 -27.00
N GLY A 1040 -19.38 -77.90 -28.13
CA GLY A 1040 -19.30 -79.32 -28.48
C GLY A 1040 -20.38 -79.79 -29.46
N ALA A 1041 -19.93 -80.56 -30.47
CA ALA A 1041 -20.67 -81.43 -31.39
C ALA A 1041 -22.13 -81.03 -31.70
N GLY A 1042 -22.31 -79.83 -32.27
CA GLY A 1042 -23.53 -79.44 -32.98
C GLY A 1042 -24.26 -78.20 -32.47
N ASN A 1043 -23.71 -77.43 -31.53
CA ASN A 1043 -24.17 -76.07 -31.23
C ASN A 1043 -23.13 -75.06 -31.73
N LEU A 1044 -23.54 -74.19 -32.66
CA LEU A 1044 -22.68 -73.19 -33.31
C LEU A 1044 -22.63 -71.93 -32.43
N ASP A 1045 -22.00 -72.03 -31.26
CA ASP A 1045 -21.84 -70.91 -30.32
C ASP A 1045 -20.48 -70.19 -30.52
N GLY A 1046 -20.02 -70.05 -31.77
CA GLY A 1046 -18.85 -69.23 -32.09
C GLY A 1046 -19.25 -67.87 -32.65
N ASP A 1047 -18.27 -67.04 -32.97
CA ASP A 1047 -18.51 -65.65 -33.35
C ASP A 1047 -19.27 -65.55 -34.68
N VAL A 1048 -20.09 -64.52 -34.79
CA VAL A 1048 -20.94 -64.23 -35.94
C VAL A 1048 -20.59 -62.86 -36.47
N ILE A 1049 -19.97 -62.82 -37.65
CA ILE A 1049 -19.77 -61.58 -38.40
C ILE A 1049 -20.99 -61.38 -39.30
N THR A 1050 -21.71 -60.27 -39.14
CA THR A 1050 -23.07 -60.14 -39.70
C THR A 1050 -23.14 -59.57 -41.12
N ASP A 1051 -22.08 -58.90 -41.58
CA ASP A 1051 -22.07 -58.11 -42.82
C ASP A 1051 -20.77 -58.20 -43.64
N PHE A 1052 -19.97 -59.23 -43.41
CA PHE A 1052 -18.69 -59.45 -44.09
C PHE A 1052 -18.78 -59.33 -45.61
N THR A 1053 -17.93 -58.47 -46.18
CA THR A 1053 -17.82 -58.20 -47.60
C THR A 1053 -16.39 -58.45 -48.10
N SER A 1054 -16.21 -59.55 -48.84
CA SER A 1054 -14.92 -59.91 -49.46
C SER A 1054 -14.36 -58.77 -50.33
N ALA A 1055 -13.04 -58.59 -50.25
CA ALA A 1055 -12.24 -57.49 -50.82
C ALA A 1055 -12.32 -56.12 -50.14
N ASP A 1056 -13.31 -55.88 -49.28
CA ASP A 1056 -13.40 -54.68 -48.44
C ASP A 1056 -12.93 -55.04 -47.00
N ASP A 1057 -13.49 -56.09 -46.42
CA ASP A 1057 -13.21 -56.56 -45.05
C ASP A 1057 -12.11 -57.62 -44.98
N GLN A 1058 -11.51 -57.78 -43.81
CA GLN A 1058 -10.47 -58.75 -43.51
C GLN A 1058 -10.73 -59.49 -42.20
N ILE A 1059 -10.30 -60.74 -42.14
CA ILE A 1059 -10.20 -61.53 -40.91
C ILE A 1059 -8.71 -61.60 -40.56
N ASP A 1060 -8.32 -60.91 -39.51
CA ASP A 1060 -6.93 -60.77 -39.08
C ASP A 1060 -6.56 -61.93 -38.15
N LEU A 1061 -5.57 -62.71 -38.57
CA LEU A 1061 -5.05 -63.86 -37.86
C LEU A 1061 -3.57 -63.60 -37.55
N ALA A 1062 -3.14 -63.88 -36.32
CA ALA A 1062 -1.77 -63.60 -35.89
C ALA A 1062 -0.66 -64.11 -36.85
N ASN A 1063 -0.91 -65.21 -37.58
CA ASN A 1063 -0.27 -65.49 -38.87
C ASN A 1063 -1.24 -66.24 -39.80
N VAL A 1064 -1.03 -66.14 -41.13
CA VAL A 1064 -1.83 -66.83 -42.15
C VAL A 1064 -1.15 -68.12 -42.62
N GLY A 1065 -1.82 -69.27 -42.46
CA GLY A 1065 -1.39 -70.55 -43.02
C GLY A 1065 -2.09 -70.95 -44.32
N ALA A 1066 -2.27 -72.26 -44.57
CA ALA A 1066 -2.80 -72.72 -45.84
C ALA A 1066 -4.34 -72.59 -45.90
N TYR A 1067 -4.83 -71.79 -46.85
CA TYR A 1067 -6.25 -71.59 -47.07
C TYR A 1067 -6.86 -72.63 -48.03
N SER A 1068 -8.02 -73.18 -47.65
CA SER A 1068 -8.82 -74.09 -48.47
C SER A 1068 -10.31 -73.77 -48.38
N GLU A 1069 -11.04 -74.00 -49.47
CA GLU A 1069 -12.48 -73.81 -49.53
C GLU A 1069 -13.19 -75.01 -50.15
N ALA A 1070 -14.42 -75.29 -49.69
CA ALA A 1070 -15.29 -76.25 -50.37
C ALA A 1070 -16.77 -75.87 -50.28
N ASP A 1071 -17.48 -76.00 -51.40
CA ASP A 1071 -18.96 -75.95 -51.44
C ASP A 1071 -19.49 -77.32 -51.04
N GLN A 1072 -19.99 -77.42 -49.82
CA GLN A 1072 -20.45 -78.67 -49.22
C GLN A 1072 -21.91 -78.98 -49.55
N SER A 1073 -22.36 -78.70 -50.77
CA SER A 1073 -23.67 -79.11 -51.35
C SER A 1073 -24.05 -80.60 -51.19
N ALA A 1074 -23.14 -81.47 -50.71
CA ALA A 1074 -23.34 -82.91 -50.51
C ALA A 1074 -23.04 -83.45 -49.09
N ALA A 1075 -22.65 -82.62 -48.11
CA ALA A 1075 -22.45 -83.08 -46.73
C ALA A 1075 -23.79 -83.50 -46.09
N ALA A 1076 -23.79 -84.38 -45.09
CA ALA A 1076 -25.04 -84.88 -44.47
C ALA A 1076 -25.39 -84.23 -43.13
N ASN A 1077 -24.42 -83.57 -42.47
CA ASN A 1077 -24.51 -82.90 -41.18
C ASN A 1077 -23.18 -82.18 -40.86
N TYR A 1078 -23.16 -81.37 -39.79
CA TYR A 1078 -21.97 -80.67 -39.26
C TYR A 1078 -20.74 -81.58 -39.10
N ALA A 1079 -20.92 -82.79 -38.54
CA ALA A 1079 -19.80 -83.73 -38.36
C ALA A 1079 -19.13 -84.17 -39.68
N ALA A 1080 -19.86 -84.14 -40.81
CA ALA A 1080 -19.28 -84.39 -42.12
C ALA A 1080 -18.47 -83.20 -42.66
N VAL A 1081 -18.81 -81.97 -42.24
CA VAL A 1081 -18.03 -80.76 -42.56
C VAL A 1081 -16.74 -80.75 -41.74
N VAL A 1082 -16.82 -80.97 -40.43
CA VAL A 1082 -15.63 -81.10 -39.56
C VAL A 1082 -14.68 -82.20 -40.06
N ALA A 1083 -15.20 -83.36 -40.46
CA ALA A 1083 -14.36 -84.42 -41.04
C ALA A 1083 -13.67 -84.04 -42.36
N ALA A 1084 -14.23 -83.07 -43.11
CA ALA A 1084 -13.61 -82.52 -44.31
C ALA A 1084 -12.57 -81.45 -43.98
N VAL A 1085 -12.83 -80.62 -42.96
CA VAL A 1085 -11.88 -79.67 -42.36
C VAL A 1085 -10.64 -80.43 -41.86
N ASP A 1086 -10.83 -81.45 -41.03
CA ASP A 1086 -9.76 -82.32 -40.51
C ASP A 1086 -8.94 -83.01 -41.61
N ALA A 1087 -9.56 -83.31 -42.76
CA ALA A 1087 -8.87 -83.93 -43.88
C ALA A 1087 -8.08 -82.91 -44.71
N ALA A 1088 -8.43 -81.63 -44.64
CA ALA A 1088 -7.76 -80.52 -45.31
C ALA A 1088 -6.55 -80.01 -44.52
N PHE A 1089 -6.67 -79.96 -43.19
CA PHE A 1089 -5.56 -79.65 -42.28
C PHE A 1089 -4.51 -80.77 -42.38
N THR A 1090 -3.39 -80.47 -43.06
CA THR A 1090 -2.42 -81.51 -43.51
C THR A 1090 -0.98 -81.09 -43.26
N GLY A 1091 -0.66 -80.70 -42.03
CA GLY A 1091 0.74 -80.51 -41.63
C GLY A 1091 0.92 -79.70 -40.36
N GLY A 1092 0.74 -80.32 -39.19
CA GLY A 1092 1.00 -79.67 -37.91
C GLY A 1092 2.45 -79.20 -37.74
N GLY A 1093 2.61 -77.98 -37.23
CA GLY A 1093 3.88 -77.31 -36.97
C GLY A 1093 3.67 -75.87 -36.53
N ALA A 1094 4.45 -75.41 -35.53
CA ALA A 1094 4.32 -74.05 -34.99
C ALA A 1094 4.51 -72.97 -36.08
N GLY A 1095 3.51 -72.10 -36.25
CA GLY A 1095 3.49 -70.98 -37.20
C GLY A 1095 2.80 -71.25 -38.54
N ASN A 1096 1.93 -72.26 -38.62
CA ASN A 1096 1.05 -72.51 -39.76
C ASN A 1096 -0.39 -72.69 -39.28
N GLU A 1097 -1.20 -71.64 -39.34
CA GLU A 1097 -2.62 -71.65 -39.03
C GLU A 1097 -3.41 -72.06 -40.29
N ASP A 1098 -3.81 -73.33 -40.41
CA ASP A 1098 -4.57 -73.80 -41.57
C ASP A 1098 -6.03 -73.29 -41.50
N ILE A 1099 -6.56 -72.81 -42.63
CA ILE A 1099 -7.88 -72.16 -42.71
C ILE A 1099 -8.77 -72.94 -43.68
N TYR A 1100 -10.01 -73.22 -43.27
CA TYR A 1100 -11.01 -73.89 -44.08
C TYR A 1100 -12.36 -73.15 -44.06
N ALA A 1101 -12.81 -72.66 -45.22
CA ALA A 1101 -14.14 -72.07 -45.35
C ALA A 1101 -15.13 -73.01 -46.06
N ALA A 1102 -16.35 -73.10 -45.53
CA ALA A 1102 -17.41 -73.97 -46.03
C ALA A 1102 -18.78 -73.29 -45.98
N VAL A 1103 -19.48 -73.26 -47.12
CA VAL A 1103 -20.86 -72.76 -47.17
C VAL A 1103 -21.82 -73.81 -46.59
N ASP A 1104 -22.66 -73.43 -45.62
CA ASP A 1104 -23.73 -74.27 -45.07
C ASP A 1104 -24.89 -74.41 -46.05
N ALA A 1105 -24.69 -75.30 -47.04
CA ALA A 1105 -25.71 -75.64 -48.01
C ALA A 1105 -26.89 -76.46 -47.42
N LEU A 1106 -26.88 -76.81 -46.13
CA LEU A 1106 -27.86 -77.67 -45.46
C LEU A 1106 -28.74 -76.93 -44.45
N GLY A 1107 -28.33 -75.75 -43.98
CA GLY A 1107 -29.01 -74.93 -42.97
C GLY A 1107 -29.26 -73.50 -43.42
N SER A 1108 -28.57 -72.52 -42.82
CA SER A 1108 -28.87 -71.08 -42.98
C SER A 1108 -28.43 -70.51 -44.33
N GLY A 1109 -27.48 -71.16 -45.01
CA GLY A 1109 -26.84 -70.66 -46.23
C GLY A 1109 -25.57 -69.85 -45.96
N ASP A 1110 -25.25 -69.57 -44.71
CA ASP A 1110 -24.08 -68.78 -44.29
C ASP A 1110 -22.75 -69.52 -44.53
N THR A 1111 -21.63 -68.82 -44.48
CA THR A 1111 -20.29 -69.42 -44.62
C THR A 1111 -19.67 -69.64 -43.24
N TRP A 1112 -19.19 -70.85 -42.99
CA TRP A 1112 -18.44 -71.22 -41.79
C TRP A 1112 -16.95 -71.21 -42.07
N VAL A 1113 -16.17 -70.55 -41.21
CA VAL A 1113 -14.72 -70.48 -41.29
C VAL A 1113 -14.15 -71.22 -40.08
N PHE A 1114 -13.32 -72.23 -40.35
CA PHE A 1114 -12.60 -73.02 -39.35
C PHE A 1114 -11.12 -72.68 -39.44
N VAL A 1115 -10.49 -72.41 -38.30
CA VAL A 1115 -9.05 -72.07 -38.24
C VAL A 1115 -8.36 -72.97 -37.21
N ASP A 1116 -7.33 -73.70 -37.63
CA ASP A 1116 -6.44 -74.47 -36.74
C ASP A 1116 -5.47 -73.51 -36.03
N THR A 1117 -5.99 -72.83 -35.02
CA THR A 1117 -5.25 -71.80 -34.27
C THR A 1117 -4.10 -72.37 -33.43
N ASN A 1118 -4.13 -73.65 -33.09
CA ASN A 1118 -3.08 -74.29 -32.29
C ASN A 1118 -2.00 -75.00 -33.15
N ALA A 1119 -2.24 -75.09 -34.47
CA ALA A 1119 -1.38 -75.68 -35.48
C ALA A 1119 -1.03 -77.16 -35.23
N ASP A 1120 -1.96 -77.95 -34.65
CA ASP A 1120 -1.78 -79.39 -34.44
C ASP A 1120 -2.14 -80.23 -35.67
N GLY A 1121 -2.71 -79.61 -36.70
CA GLY A 1121 -3.11 -80.23 -37.95
C GLY A 1121 -4.47 -80.94 -37.87
N SER A 1122 -5.33 -80.55 -36.94
CA SER A 1122 -6.71 -81.04 -36.81
C SER A 1122 -7.62 -79.95 -36.23
N TYR A 1123 -8.92 -80.02 -36.51
CA TYR A 1123 -9.89 -79.14 -35.88
C TYR A 1123 -10.42 -79.78 -34.59
N THR A 1124 -10.16 -79.13 -33.47
CA THR A 1124 -10.65 -79.50 -32.15
C THR A 1124 -11.52 -78.38 -31.58
N ALA A 1125 -12.82 -78.67 -31.47
CA ALA A 1125 -13.79 -77.79 -30.83
C ALA A 1125 -13.33 -77.33 -29.43
N GLY A 1126 -13.30 -76.01 -29.21
CA GLY A 1126 -12.90 -75.38 -27.94
C GLY A 1126 -11.39 -75.16 -27.77
N THR A 1127 -10.58 -75.53 -28.76
CA THR A 1127 -9.16 -75.13 -28.87
C THR A 1127 -8.87 -74.44 -30.21
N ASP A 1128 -9.63 -74.80 -31.24
CA ASP A 1128 -9.57 -74.21 -32.57
C ASP A 1128 -10.77 -73.31 -32.81
N THR A 1129 -10.56 -72.32 -33.66
CA THR A 1129 -11.46 -71.17 -33.81
C THR A 1129 -12.52 -71.46 -34.85
N PHE A 1130 -13.76 -71.02 -34.58
CA PHE A 1130 -14.91 -71.17 -35.46
C PHE A 1130 -15.68 -69.85 -35.58
N ILE A 1131 -15.83 -69.37 -36.81
CA ILE A 1131 -16.52 -68.11 -37.14
C ILE A 1131 -17.64 -68.39 -38.15
N THR A 1132 -18.78 -67.72 -37.99
CA THR A 1132 -19.87 -67.71 -38.97
C THR A 1132 -19.93 -66.35 -39.67
N LEU A 1133 -19.83 -66.36 -40.99
CA LEU A 1133 -20.05 -65.19 -41.84
C LEU A 1133 -21.50 -65.21 -42.33
N GLN A 1134 -22.35 -64.40 -41.69
CA GLN A 1134 -23.77 -64.35 -41.98
C GLN A 1134 -24.03 -63.68 -43.33
N GLY A 1135 -24.94 -64.25 -44.14
CA GLY A 1135 -25.32 -63.69 -45.43
C GLY A 1135 -24.33 -63.91 -46.57
N VAL A 1136 -23.12 -64.40 -46.27
CA VAL A 1136 -22.13 -64.85 -47.27
C VAL A 1136 -22.51 -66.26 -47.74
N ASN A 1137 -23.21 -66.34 -48.88
CA ASN A 1137 -23.86 -67.58 -49.30
C ASN A 1137 -23.20 -68.28 -50.51
N THR A 1138 -21.99 -67.87 -50.89
CA THR A 1138 -21.28 -68.42 -52.06
C THR A 1138 -19.78 -68.49 -51.80
N LEU A 1139 -19.09 -69.47 -52.40
CA LEU A 1139 -17.63 -69.57 -52.38
C LEU A 1139 -16.89 -68.41 -53.06
N ALA A 1140 -17.58 -67.52 -53.77
CA ALA A 1140 -16.93 -66.32 -54.29
C ALA A 1140 -16.97 -65.16 -53.29
N GLY A 1141 -17.55 -65.38 -52.10
CA GLY A 1141 -17.74 -64.37 -51.06
C GLY A 1141 -16.75 -64.44 -49.91
N VAL A 1142 -15.74 -65.32 -49.99
CA VAL A 1142 -14.54 -65.35 -49.14
C VAL A 1142 -13.39 -65.85 -50.02
N ASP A 1143 -12.21 -65.25 -49.95
CA ASP A 1143 -11.01 -65.74 -50.62
C ASP A 1143 -9.74 -65.67 -49.73
N ALA A 1144 -8.60 -66.12 -50.25
CA ALA A 1144 -7.35 -66.14 -49.49
C ALA A 1144 -6.81 -64.75 -49.12
N ALA A 1145 -7.22 -63.69 -49.81
CA ALA A 1145 -6.79 -62.31 -49.54
C ALA A 1145 -7.63 -61.62 -48.46
N ASP A 1146 -8.76 -62.21 -48.10
CA ASP A 1146 -9.60 -61.80 -46.97
C ASP A 1146 -8.98 -62.19 -45.60
N PHE A 1147 -7.89 -62.98 -45.58
CA PHE A 1147 -7.15 -63.35 -44.37
C PHE A 1147 -5.79 -62.68 -44.36
N VAL A 1148 -5.45 -61.99 -43.26
CA VAL A 1148 -4.20 -61.23 -43.11
C VAL A 1148 -3.35 -61.65 -41.93
#